data_AF-A0A1B9AT50-F1
#
_entry.id   AF-A0A1B9AT50-F1
#
_cell.length_a   1.000
_cell.length_b   1.000
_cell.length_c   1.000
_cell.angle_alpha   90.00
_cell.angle_beta   90.00
_cell.angle_gamma   90.00
#
_symmetry.space_group_name_H-M   'P 1'
#
loop_
_entity.id
_entity.type
_entity.pdbx_description
1 polymer ?
#
loop_
_entity_poly.entity_id
_entity_poly.type
_entity_poly.pdbx_seq_one_letter_code
_entity_poly.pdbx_strand_id
1 'polypeptide(L)'
;MSKSNINRFFVPAFLVFLLLLPFIPAVTPKADGPITVTEAIANNTGNATVEGYIVAHTTGNNSYNFEAPFSSDFNIALADSPNETDKEKLLPIQLPAKFRAEFGLQSNPSIIGSKIHVTGNLEAYYTVPGLKSPTSIVFAEEHDPTPKAAAAASSVSPGPVSAGTAISLTTETENATIYYTTNGMEPTIDSEVYTTPIIIAENTTIKAIVVADGYKNSDIVSLAYYIATSGLQIHDIQGAEHHSPYQDQYVADVEGIVTYIADANNFYMQSLTPDKNPATSEGILVYKRNHAAQVGNTIKASGQVKEWVLEGYAEKLTTDLPVTEINATNITIVNDSQPLPKPIEISPLKGQPTRIIDNDQFSKFDPYQDGIDYYESLEGMLVNIKQPKVIAPQDYGELYVVSKYTLLNTLVKGLRISENDYNPERLIIDTGDSSFVTKTGDSFTGDIHGVVSYGFSNYRILSDKENLPELKNGSLKQEVTKFKQHAKKLTVASYNVENFSPKESDEKTTKLAKAITDNLNQPDIIGLTEIQDNDGATNSGNTDASASYQTLIDKIKELGGPSYSFTDIAPVNNQDGGAPGANIRVGFLYNPERVSLTPAPKGSANEAVSYEDGKLTANPGRIDPENPAFDSSRKPLAAQFTFNGKDVIVIANHFNSKGGDQPLFGKNQPAILSSEEQRISIANVVNQFVKEIQSKNKNANIIALGDLNDFEFTDTLKTLKGRELTNMIDLIPSIDRYTYAYQGNLQVLDHILVSKPLTLRTAVDIVHINAAFMEEHGRASDHDPVLIQTMLK
;
A
#
# COMPACT_ATOMS: atom_id res chain seq x y z
N MET A 1 8.36 0.06 -7.57
CA MET A 1 7.88 -0.09 -6.18
C MET A 1 8.92 -0.87 -5.40
N SER A 2 9.52 -0.29 -4.36
CA SER A 2 10.63 -0.93 -3.65
C SER A 2 10.10 -1.94 -2.62
N LYS A 3 10.67 -3.14 -2.63
CA LYS A 3 10.51 -4.14 -1.58
C LYS A 3 11.11 -3.56 -0.30
N SER A 4 10.29 -3.24 0.70
CA SER A 4 10.81 -3.03 2.05
C SER A 4 9.84 -3.52 3.14
N ASN A 5 10.31 -4.56 3.81
CA ASN A 5 10.18 -4.81 5.25
C ASN A 5 8.77 -5.05 5.82
N ILE A 6 8.35 -6.31 5.82
CA ILE A 6 7.41 -6.83 6.80
C ILE A 6 8.18 -7.64 7.85
N ASN A 7 8.07 -7.18 9.09
CA ASN A 7 8.60 -7.81 10.30
C ASN A 7 8.09 -9.25 10.44
N ARG A 8 9.00 -10.22 10.33
CA ARG A 8 8.76 -11.61 10.75
C ARG A 8 8.94 -11.72 12.26
N PHE A 9 7.86 -11.99 12.99
CA PHE A 9 7.91 -12.39 14.40
C PHE A 9 8.61 -13.75 14.52
N PHE A 10 9.80 -13.76 15.12
CA PHE A 10 10.47 -14.96 15.63
C PHE A 10 9.81 -15.38 16.95
N VAL A 11 9.26 -16.59 17.00
CA VAL A 11 8.92 -17.28 18.26
C VAL A 11 10.15 -18.06 18.73
N PRO A 12 10.70 -17.83 19.94
CA PRO A 12 11.64 -18.77 20.52
C PRO A 12 10.88 -19.76 21.42
N ALA A 13 10.94 -21.03 21.03
CA ALA A 13 10.66 -22.15 21.94
C ALA A 13 11.77 -22.19 23.01
N PHE A 14 11.40 -22.11 24.30
CA PHE A 14 12.35 -22.32 25.39
C PHE A 14 12.08 -23.64 26.11
N LEU A 15 13.10 -24.50 26.06
CA LEU A 15 13.19 -25.77 26.76
C LEU A 15 13.23 -25.58 28.27
N VAL A 16 12.49 -26.43 28.97
CA VAL A 16 12.51 -26.63 30.42
C VAL A 16 13.85 -27.23 30.86
N PHE A 17 14.52 -26.62 31.83
CA PHE A 17 15.52 -27.30 32.65
C PHE A 17 15.27 -27.02 34.14
N LEU A 18 14.87 -28.08 34.85
CA LEU A 18 14.63 -28.15 36.28
C LEU A 18 15.99 -28.21 37.00
N LEU A 19 16.26 -27.30 37.94
CA LEU A 19 17.34 -27.41 38.91
C LEU A 19 16.78 -27.20 40.31
N LEU A 20 16.61 -28.32 41.03
CA LEU A 20 16.26 -28.41 42.44
C LEU A 20 17.49 -28.06 43.30
N LEU A 21 17.36 -27.03 44.14
CA LEU A 21 18.23 -26.80 45.30
C LEU A 21 17.38 -26.43 46.54
N PRO A 22 17.83 -26.80 47.75
CA PRO A 22 16.97 -26.90 48.94
C PRO A 22 16.65 -25.54 49.56
N PHE A 23 15.39 -25.41 49.99
CA PHE A 23 14.87 -24.31 50.80
C PHE A 23 15.62 -24.24 52.15
N ILE A 24 16.39 -23.17 52.35
CA ILE A 24 16.74 -22.65 53.68
C ILE A 24 15.73 -21.53 53.96
N PRO A 25 15.00 -21.54 55.10
CA PRO A 25 14.14 -20.42 55.45
C PRO A 25 15.04 -19.21 55.74
N ALA A 26 15.10 -18.26 54.81
CA ALA A 26 15.64 -16.95 55.08
C ALA A 26 14.71 -16.27 56.09
N VAL A 27 15.24 -15.99 57.28
CA VAL A 27 14.65 -15.05 58.21
C VAL A 27 14.54 -13.72 57.48
N THR A 28 13.32 -13.26 57.19
CA THR A 28 13.06 -11.93 56.69
C THR A 28 13.45 -10.92 57.76
N PRO A 29 14.42 -10.02 57.52
CA PRO A 29 14.57 -8.86 58.37
C PRO A 29 13.31 -7.99 58.19
N LYS A 30 12.76 -7.55 59.31
CA LYS A 30 11.72 -6.52 59.40
C LYS A 30 12.17 -5.33 58.55
N ALA A 31 11.35 -4.90 57.58
CA ALA A 31 11.61 -3.69 56.83
C ALA A 31 11.65 -2.50 57.80
N ASP A 32 12.75 -1.75 57.82
CA ASP A 32 12.78 -0.43 58.44
C ASP A 32 11.74 0.44 57.72
N GLY A 33 10.91 1.17 58.47
CA GLY A 33 9.85 2.03 57.93
C GLY A 33 10.41 3.16 57.05
N PRO A 34 9.54 3.99 56.44
CA PRO A 34 10.01 5.15 55.70
C PRO A 34 10.84 6.07 56.60
N ILE A 35 11.96 6.56 56.07
CA ILE A 35 12.80 7.55 56.75
C ILE A 35 12.37 8.97 56.36
N THR A 36 12.64 9.93 57.24
CA THR A 36 12.40 11.35 56.99
C THR A 36 13.33 11.91 55.92
N VAL A 37 13.00 13.07 55.36
CA VAL A 37 13.86 13.80 54.43
C VAL A 37 15.18 14.17 55.09
N THR A 38 15.15 14.64 56.33
CA THR A 38 16.37 14.95 57.11
C THR A 38 17.27 13.74 57.26
N GLU A 39 16.72 12.56 57.57
CA GLU A 39 17.49 11.32 57.68
C GLU A 39 18.08 10.88 56.33
N ALA A 40 17.33 11.05 55.24
CA ALA A 40 17.77 10.73 53.89
C ALA A 40 18.90 11.64 53.38
N ILE A 41 18.91 12.91 53.80
CA ILE A 41 19.99 13.87 53.52
C ILE A 41 21.23 13.53 54.35
N ALA A 42 21.06 13.24 55.65
CA ALA A 42 22.15 12.91 56.56
C ALA A 42 22.85 11.58 56.19
N ASN A 43 22.10 10.60 55.68
CA ASN A 43 22.59 9.27 55.33
C ASN A 43 22.29 8.93 53.85
N ASN A 44 22.83 9.74 52.93
CA ASN A 44 22.52 9.66 51.50
C ASN A 44 23.24 8.53 50.75
N THR A 45 23.06 7.29 51.19
CA THR A 45 23.64 6.10 50.57
C THR A 45 22.67 4.91 50.67
N GLY A 46 22.61 4.08 49.62
CA GLY A 46 21.83 2.85 49.62
C GLY A 46 20.43 3.02 49.01
N ASN A 47 19.54 2.05 49.24
CA ASN A 47 18.15 2.10 48.79
C ASN A 47 17.23 2.28 50.00
N ALA A 48 16.31 3.24 49.94
CA ALA A 48 15.41 3.55 51.04
C ALA A 48 14.07 4.09 50.53
N THR A 49 13.06 4.01 51.38
CA THR A 49 11.80 4.74 51.21
C THR A 49 11.86 6.03 52.03
N VAL A 50 11.74 7.17 51.37
CA VAL A 50 11.72 8.51 51.99
C VAL A 50 10.28 9.01 52.04
N GLU A 51 9.84 9.47 53.20
CA GLU A 51 8.59 10.20 53.38
C GLU A 51 8.86 11.71 53.43
N GLY A 52 8.16 12.48 52.61
CA GLY A 52 8.29 13.94 52.58
C GLY A 52 7.19 14.65 51.79
N TYR A 53 7.07 15.96 51.99
CA TYR A 53 6.18 16.82 51.23
C TYR A 53 6.86 17.33 49.97
N ILE A 54 6.14 17.36 48.85
CA ILE A 54 6.60 18.00 47.61
C ILE A 54 6.56 19.51 47.80
N VAL A 55 7.70 20.18 47.83
CA VAL A 55 7.75 21.63 48.13
C VAL A 55 8.27 22.49 46.98
N ALA A 56 9.01 21.92 46.03
CA ALA A 56 9.57 22.69 44.92
C ALA A 56 9.89 21.84 43.68
N HIS A 57 10.07 22.53 42.55
CA HIS A 57 10.69 22.00 41.34
C HIS A 57 12.21 22.21 41.39
N THR A 58 12.98 21.14 41.23
CA THR A 58 14.46 21.20 41.22
C THR A 58 14.96 21.50 39.80
N THR A 59 15.62 22.66 39.63
CA THR A 59 16.13 23.14 38.33
C THR A 59 17.64 22.97 38.16
N GLY A 60 18.37 22.63 39.22
CA GLY A 60 19.82 22.40 39.18
C GLY A 60 20.43 22.34 40.59
N ASN A 61 21.76 22.47 40.69
CA ASN A 61 22.48 22.44 41.97
C ASN A 61 22.01 23.58 42.90
N ASN A 62 21.44 23.26 44.07
CA ASN A 62 20.89 24.22 45.04
C ASN A 62 19.92 25.25 44.43
N SER A 63 19.19 24.85 43.38
CA SER A 63 18.27 25.70 42.62
C SER A 63 16.88 25.06 42.61
N TYR A 64 15.93 25.77 43.23
CA TYR A 64 14.57 25.31 43.48
C TYR A 64 13.58 26.43 43.17
N ASN A 65 12.52 26.10 42.44
CA ASN A 65 11.37 26.97 42.20
C ASN A 65 10.19 26.47 43.05
N PHE A 66 9.65 27.32 43.91
CA PHE A 66 8.58 26.94 44.86
C PHE A 66 7.17 27.26 44.32
N GLU A 67 7.07 28.03 43.24
CA GLU A 67 5.80 28.45 42.65
C GLU A 67 5.78 28.18 41.14
N ALA A 68 4.58 27.93 40.62
CA ALA A 68 4.35 27.74 39.19
C ALA A 68 4.53 29.06 38.40
N PRO A 69 4.87 29.03 37.10
CA PRO A 69 5.00 27.84 36.25
C PRO A 69 6.35 27.12 36.39
N PHE A 70 6.32 25.79 36.43
CA PHE A 70 7.51 24.95 36.51
C PHE A 70 8.02 24.56 35.11
N SER A 71 9.35 24.43 34.96
CA SER A 71 9.98 24.35 33.64
C SER A 71 10.05 22.94 33.04
N SER A 72 9.79 21.88 33.81
CA SER A 72 9.72 20.49 33.32
C SER A 72 9.09 19.54 34.34
N ASP A 73 8.68 18.34 33.90
CA ASP A 73 8.21 17.24 34.77
C ASP A 73 9.31 16.31 35.28
N PHE A 74 10.58 16.71 35.18
CA PHE A 74 11.69 15.77 35.38
C PHE A 74 12.12 15.61 36.82
N ASN A 75 11.93 16.62 37.67
CA ASN A 75 12.50 16.63 39.02
C ASN A 75 11.57 17.33 40.01
N ILE A 76 11.57 16.87 41.25
CA ILE A 76 10.89 17.52 42.38
C ILE A 76 11.85 17.64 43.56
N ALA A 77 11.47 18.36 44.61
CA ALA A 77 12.19 18.44 45.88
C ALA A 77 11.25 18.08 47.03
N LEU A 78 11.72 17.21 47.92
CA LEU A 78 11.01 16.84 49.14
C LEU A 78 11.57 17.57 50.35
N ALA A 79 10.70 17.84 51.33
CA ALA A 79 11.05 18.32 52.66
C ALA A 79 10.20 17.66 53.75
N ASP A 80 10.65 17.73 55.00
CA ASP A 80 9.87 17.19 56.14
C ASP A 80 8.63 18.04 56.48
N SER A 81 8.57 19.28 56.01
CA SER A 81 7.46 20.22 56.21
C SER A 81 6.98 20.79 54.87
N PRO A 82 5.67 20.96 54.65
CA PRO A 82 5.12 21.39 53.36
C PRO A 82 5.48 22.84 52.95
N ASN A 83 5.97 23.65 53.89
CA ASN A 83 6.34 25.05 53.65
C ASN A 83 7.86 25.28 53.80
N GLU A 84 8.67 24.23 53.78
CA GLU A 84 10.13 24.35 53.92
C GLU A 84 10.76 24.96 52.66
N THR A 85 11.63 25.94 52.86
CA THR A 85 12.33 26.68 51.78
C THR A 85 13.84 26.72 51.98
N ASP A 86 14.33 26.23 53.12
CA ASP A 86 15.75 26.08 53.40
C ASP A 86 16.36 24.98 52.52
N LYS A 87 17.25 25.39 51.62
CA LYS A 87 17.84 24.53 50.58
C LYS A 87 18.64 23.37 51.15
N GLU A 88 19.16 23.49 52.37
CA GLU A 88 19.93 22.42 53.03
C GLU A 88 19.03 21.28 53.53
N LYS A 89 17.72 21.50 53.58
CA LYS A 89 16.71 20.53 54.03
C LYS A 89 15.86 19.96 52.91
N LEU A 90 16.24 20.25 51.66
CA LEU A 90 15.53 19.78 50.48
C LEU A 90 16.26 18.59 49.86
N LEU A 91 15.54 17.50 49.64
CA LEU A 91 16.04 16.32 48.95
C LEU A 91 15.52 16.33 47.50
N PRO A 92 16.36 16.63 46.49
CA PRO A 92 15.98 16.58 45.09
C PRO A 92 15.78 15.14 44.62
N ILE A 93 14.68 14.91 43.91
CA ILE A 93 14.25 13.61 43.39
C ILE A 93 14.22 13.66 41.87
N GLN A 94 14.85 12.68 41.21
CA GLN A 94 14.76 12.49 39.77
C GLN A 94 13.50 11.66 39.43
N LEU A 95 12.67 12.12 38.49
CA LEU A 95 11.46 11.44 38.01
C LEU A 95 11.69 10.72 36.66
N PRO A 96 11.76 9.37 36.65
CA PRO A 96 11.70 8.55 35.45
C PRO A 96 10.38 8.73 34.69
N ALA A 97 10.39 8.46 33.38
CA ALA A 97 9.26 8.70 32.48
C ALA A 97 7.90 8.17 33.00
N LYS A 98 7.90 6.98 33.62
CA LYS A 98 6.69 6.33 34.13
C LYS A 98 5.97 7.09 35.26
N PHE A 99 6.64 8.01 35.97
CA PHE A 99 6.05 8.78 37.07
C PHE A 99 5.72 10.23 36.71
N ARG A 100 6.13 10.72 35.53
CA ARG A 100 6.04 12.15 35.18
C ARG A 100 4.61 12.64 35.01
N ALA A 101 3.74 11.80 34.44
CA ALA A 101 2.34 12.14 34.22
C ALA A 101 1.60 12.42 35.55
N GLU A 102 2.02 11.79 36.64
CA GLU A 102 1.35 11.87 37.95
C GLU A 102 2.07 12.80 38.94
N PHE A 103 3.41 12.78 38.98
CA PHE A 103 4.22 13.51 39.96
C PHE A 103 5.04 14.67 39.38
N GLY A 104 4.99 14.88 38.06
CA GLY A 104 5.64 16.00 37.40
C GLY A 104 4.93 17.32 37.69
N LEU A 105 5.67 18.32 38.18
CA LEU A 105 5.10 19.60 38.60
C LEU A 105 4.69 20.53 37.44
N GLN A 106 5.27 20.38 36.23
CA GLN A 106 4.83 21.16 35.07
C GLN A 106 3.41 20.74 34.65
N SER A 107 3.13 19.43 34.65
CA SER A 107 1.82 18.87 34.36
C SER A 107 0.85 18.97 35.54
N ASN A 108 1.35 18.87 36.79
CA ASN A 108 0.54 18.79 38.01
C ASN A 108 0.99 19.82 39.06
N PRO A 109 0.88 21.14 38.83
CA PRO A 109 1.36 22.16 39.78
C PRO A 109 0.62 22.13 41.13
N SER A 110 -0.59 21.56 41.19
CA SER A 110 -1.43 21.50 42.39
C SER A 110 -0.97 20.48 43.45
N ILE A 111 0.02 19.64 43.14
CA ILE A 111 0.53 18.64 44.11
C ILE A 111 1.64 19.20 45.02
N ILE A 112 2.01 20.48 44.87
CA ILE A 112 2.82 21.18 45.86
C ILE A 112 2.08 21.13 47.21
N GLY A 113 2.80 20.74 48.25
CA GLY A 113 2.26 20.52 49.59
C GLY A 113 1.74 19.10 49.83
N SER A 114 1.68 18.23 48.81
CA SER A 114 1.28 16.83 48.99
C SER A 114 2.40 16.00 49.61
N LYS A 115 2.05 15.10 50.53
CA LYS A 115 2.98 14.15 51.16
C LYS A 115 3.10 12.88 50.32
N ILE A 116 4.31 12.37 50.13
CA ILE A 116 4.57 11.15 49.34
C ILE A 116 5.53 10.20 50.06
N HIS A 117 5.45 8.91 49.70
CA HIS A 117 6.51 7.93 49.91
C HIS A 117 7.23 7.66 48.59
N VAL A 118 8.54 7.86 48.58
CA VAL A 118 9.41 7.66 47.41
C VAL A 118 10.44 6.60 47.76
N THR A 119 10.44 5.47 47.05
CA THR A 119 11.45 4.41 47.19
C THR A 119 12.44 4.49 46.05
N GLY A 120 13.73 4.61 46.34
CA GLY A 120 14.78 4.65 45.32
C GLY A 120 16.18 4.67 45.92
N ASN A 121 17.17 4.98 45.08
CA ASN A 121 18.57 5.01 45.49
C ASN A 121 18.92 6.39 46.03
N LEU A 122 19.32 6.44 47.31
CA LEU A 122 19.94 7.61 47.93
C LEU A 122 21.37 7.74 47.41
N GLU A 123 21.58 8.75 46.59
CA GLU A 123 22.87 9.09 45.99
C GLU A 123 22.85 10.56 45.56
N ALA A 124 24.02 11.15 45.34
CA ALA A 124 24.13 12.55 44.95
C ALA A 124 23.36 12.85 43.65
N TYR A 125 22.52 13.88 43.69
CA TYR A 125 21.82 14.42 42.54
C TYR A 125 22.05 15.93 42.45
N TYR A 126 22.51 16.42 41.30
CA TYR A 126 23.06 17.77 41.16
C TYR A 126 24.13 18.14 42.20
N THR A 127 25.00 17.20 42.56
CA THR A 127 26.10 17.37 43.54
C THR A 127 25.68 17.59 45.00
N VAL A 128 24.39 17.49 45.32
CA VAL A 128 23.86 17.47 46.69
C VAL A 128 23.23 16.11 47.01
N PRO A 129 23.04 15.75 48.29
CA PRO A 129 22.27 14.56 48.66
C PRO A 129 20.93 14.51 47.93
N GLY A 130 20.60 13.40 47.27
CA GLY A 130 19.37 13.27 46.47
C GLY A 130 18.83 11.85 46.43
N LEU A 131 17.78 11.65 45.63
CA LEU A 131 17.23 10.32 45.35
C LEU A 131 17.01 10.14 43.86
N LYS A 132 17.61 9.09 43.32
CA LYS A 132 17.57 8.75 41.90
C LYS A 132 16.99 7.36 41.68
N SER A 133 16.57 7.13 40.44
CA SER A 133 15.97 5.85 40.01
C SER A 133 14.85 5.35 40.95
N PRO A 134 13.84 6.19 41.28
CA PRO A 134 12.74 5.73 42.12
C PRO A 134 12.07 4.51 41.49
N THR A 135 11.86 3.48 42.29
CA THR A 135 11.16 2.26 41.93
C THR A 135 9.67 2.36 42.23
N SER A 136 9.31 3.13 43.27
CA SER A 136 7.94 3.42 43.70
C SER A 136 7.80 4.90 44.11
N ILE A 137 6.69 5.52 43.72
CA ILE A 137 6.22 6.82 44.24
C ILE A 137 4.73 6.67 44.50
N VAL A 138 4.30 6.94 45.72
CA VAL A 138 2.88 6.93 46.09
C VAL A 138 2.60 8.16 46.96
N PHE A 139 1.43 8.78 46.80
CA PHE A 139 0.97 9.74 47.80
C PHE A 139 0.86 9.02 49.15
N ALA A 140 1.48 9.58 50.18
CA ALA A 140 1.25 9.12 51.54
C ALA A 140 -0.19 9.50 51.84
N GLU A 141 -1.07 8.51 52.00
CA GLU A 141 -2.49 8.77 52.24
C GLU A 141 -2.62 9.77 53.40
N GLU A 142 -3.23 10.93 53.13
CA GLU A 142 -4.04 11.54 54.18
C GLU A 142 -5.10 10.50 54.50
N HIS A 143 -4.99 9.87 55.66
CA HIS A 143 -6.06 9.10 56.25
C HIS A 143 -7.23 10.06 56.53
N ASP A 144 -7.98 10.38 55.49
CA ASP A 144 -9.39 10.62 55.59
C ASP A 144 -10.06 9.24 55.51
N PRO A 145 -10.45 8.64 56.65
CA PRO A 145 -10.95 7.27 56.73
C PRO A 145 -12.30 7.05 56.03
N THR A 146 -12.79 8.06 55.30
CA THR A 146 -14.07 8.07 54.61
C THR A 146 -13.98 7.24 53.31
N PRO A 147 -14.60 6.04 53.24
CA PRO A 147 -14.58 5.19 52.04
C PRO A 147 -15.22 5.88 50.82
N LYS A 148 -14.83 5.53 49.59
CA LYS A 148 -15.45 6.05 48.36
C LYS A 148 -16.63 5.18 47.94
N ALA A 149 -17.74 5.80 47.53
CA ALA A 149 -18.90 5.08 47.03
C ALA A 149 -18.58 4.36 45.70
N ALA A 150 -19.17 3.18 45.51
CA ALA A 150 -19.12 2.43 44.25
C ALA A 150 -19.92 3.16 43.17
N ALA A 151 -19.35 3.27 41.97
CA ALA A 151 -20.01 3.91 40.84
C ALA A 151 -21.31 3.19 40.46
N ALA A 152 -22.21 3.92 39.79
CA ALA A 152 -23.44 3.33 39.29
C ALA A 152 -23.14 2.29 38.19
N ALA A 153 -23.77 1.14 38.29
CA ALA A 153 -23.80 0.10 37.27
C ALA A 153 -25.15 0.14 36.54
N SER A 154 -25.14 -0.16 35.24
CA SER A 154 -26.34 -0.20 34.41
C SER A 154 -26.82 -1.61 34.17
N SER A 155 -28.14 -1.81 34.12
CA SER A 155 -28.77 -3.09 33.77
C SER A 155 -28.58 -3.50 32.31
N VAL A 156 -28.27 -2.54 31.43
CA VAL A 156 -28.02 -2.79 30.00
C VAL A 156 -26.69 -2.12 29.65
N SER A 157 -25.79 -2.89 29.04
CA SER A 157 -24.50 -2.37 28.58
C SER A 157 -24.69 -1.16 27.64
N PRO A 158 -23.90 -0.09 27.77
CA PRO A 158 -23.90 1.03 26.83
C PRO A 158 -23.70 0.57 25.40
N GLY A 159 -24.37 1.22 24.46
CA GLY A 159 -24.33 0.86 23.05
C GLY A 159 -25.69 0.94 22.35
N PRO A 160 -25.86 0.21 21.24
CA PRO A 160 -27.09 0.21 20.45
C PRO A 160 -28.23 -0.46 21.21
N VAL A 161 -29.39 0.21 21.30
CA VAL A 161 -30.60 -0.28 21.96
C VAL A 161 -31.84 0.05 21.14
N SER A 162 -32.94 -0.68 21.37
CA SER A 162 -34.23 -0.34 20.76
C SER A 162 -34.85 0.88 21.44
N ALA A 163 -35.61 1.67 20.69
CA ALA A 163 -36.40 2.75 21.27
C ALA A 163 -37.39 2.20 22.31
N GLY A 164 -37.41 2.80 23.50
CA GLY A 164 -38.20 2.37 24.64
C GLY A 164 -37.47 1.44 25.62
N THR A 165 -36.20 1.09 25.38
CA THR A 165 -35.40 0.31 26.35
C THR A 165 -35.32 1.03 27.69
N ALA A 166 -35.67 0.32 28.77
CA ALA A 166 -35.62 0.81 30.14
C ALA A 166 -34.26 0.48 30.79
N ILE A 167 -33.52 1.52 31.16
CA ILE A 167 -32.19 1.41 31.78
C ILE A 167 -32.35 1.57 33.28
N SER A 168 -31.97 0.53 34.02
CA SER A 168 -31.92 0.60 35.49
C SER A 168 -30.50 0.84 35.97
N LEU A 169 -30.33 1.79 36.90
CA LEU A 169 -29.06 2.06 37.57
C LEU A 169 -29.06 1.45 38.97
N THR A 170 -27.95 0.85 39.37
CA THR A 170 -27.75 0.25 40.69
C THR A 170 -26.37 0.60 41.24
N THR A 171 -26.18 0.53 42.55
CA THR A 171 -24.86 0.67 43.19
C THR A 171 -24.72 -0.36 44.30
N GLU A 172 -23.49 -0.81 44.55
CA GLU A 172 -23.16 -1.72 45.65
C GLU A 172 -23.02 -0.98 46.99
N THR A 173 -22.98 0.36 47.01
CA THR A 173 -22.92 1.14 48.24
C THR A 173 -24.30 1.20 48.90
N GLU A 174 -24.43 0.62 50.09
CA GLU A 174 -25.67 0.63 50.86
C GLU A 174 -26.10 2.06 51.24
N ASN A 175 -27.41 2.31 51.26
CA ASN A 175 -28.01 3.62 51.59
C ASN A 175 -27.52 4.80 50.73
N ALA A 176 -27.01 4.53 49.53
CA ALA A 176 -26.54 5.55 48.61
C ALA A 176 -27.65 6.09 47.69
N THR A 177 -27.49 7.35 47.27
CA THR A 177 -28.34 8.02 46.28
C THR A 177 -27.58 8.15 44.97
N ILE A 178 -28.20 7.77 43.86
CA ILE A 178 -27.65 7.93 42.51
C ILE A 178 -28.24 9.21 41.90
N TYR A 179 -27.38 10.15 41.53
CA TYR A 179 -27.74 11.38 40.80
C TYR A 179 -27.29 11.24 39.34
N TYR A 180 -28.13 11.67 38.40
CA TYR A 180 -27.84 11.47 36.98
C TYR A 180 -28.27 12.64 36.08
N THR A 181 -27.70 12.65 34.88
CA THR A 181 -28.12 13.48 33.74
C THR A 181 -28.25 12.59 32.50
N THR A 182 -29.06 13.01 31.52
CA THR A 182 -29.27 12.28 30.25
C THR A 182 -28.74 13.04 29.02
N ASN A 183 -28.28 14.26 29.23
CA ASN A 183 -27.78 15.16 28.18
C ASN A 183 -26.24 15.23 28.14
N GLY A 184 -25.55 14.32 28.84
CA GLY A 184 -24.09 14.24 28.86
C GLY A 184 -23.37 15.28 29.74
N MET A 185 -24.09 16.15 30.47
CA MET A 185 -23.47 17.05 31.46
C MET A 185 -23.03 16.27 32.71
N GLU A 186 -21.98 16.73 33.40
CA GLU A 186 -21.55 16.09 34.66
C GLU A 186 -22.65 16.19 35.74
N PRO A 187 -23.07 15.08 36.36
CA PRO A 187 -24.07 15.10 37.43
C PRO A 187 -23.48 15.68 38.71
N THR A 188 -24.32 16.37 39.48
CA THR A 188 -24.03 16.88 40.82
C THR A 188 -25.14 16.45 41.79
N ILE A 189 -25.02 16.79 43.06
CA ILE A 189 -26.10 16.55 44.05
C ILE A 189 -27.39 17.34 43.76
N ASP A 190 -27.34 18.33 42.86
CA ASP A 190 -28.51 19.07 42.39
C ASP A 190 -29.13 18.46 41.12
N SER A 191 -28.53 17.39 40.58
CA SER A 191 -29.06 16.66 39.43
C SER A 191 -30.24 15.76 39.81
N GLU A 192 -30.86 15.13 38.82
CA GLU A 192 -32.03 14.30 39.06
C GLU A 192 -31.66 13.03 39.85
N VAL A 193 -32.44 12.69 40.88
CA VAL A 193 -32.25 11.46 41.64
C VAL A 193 -32.86 10.30 40.87
N TYR A 194 -32.08 9.26 40.63
CA TYR A 194 -32.56 8.06 39.98
C TYR A 194 -33.49 7.27 40.92
N THR A 195 -34.78 7.23 40.58
CA THR A 195 -35.81 6.48 41.34
C THR A 195 -36.57 5.44 40.51
N THR A 196 -36.57 5.59 39.19
CA THR A 196 -37.25 4.70 38.24
C THR A 196 -36.39 4.51 37.00
N PRO A 197 -36.55 3.39 36.26
CA PRO A 197 -35.78 3.15 35.04
C PRO A 197 -35.88 4.31 34.04
N ILE A 198 -34.75 4.63 33.40
CA ILE A 198 -34.64 5.69 32.38
C ILE A 198 -35.01 5.09 31.03
N ILE A 199 -36.03 5.65 30.36
CA ILE A 199 -36.48 5.16 29.05
C ILE A 199 -35.68 5.85 27.93
N ILE A 200 -35.01 5.07 27.10
CA ILE A 200 -34.23 5.57 25.96
C ILE A 200 -35.12 5.62 24.72
N ALA A 201 -35.63 6.81 24.39
CA ALA A 201 -36.44 7.03 23.19
C ALA A 201 -35.61 7.57 22.00
N GLU A 202 -34.47 8.19 22.28
CA GLU A 202 -33.52 8.76 21.32
C GLU A 202 -32.08 8.58 21.83
N ASN A 203 -31.08 8.93 21.02
CA ASN A 203 -29.68 8.83 21.41
C ASN A 203 -29.44 9.61 22.72
N THR A 204 -29.00 8.93 23.77
CA THR A 204 -28.97 9.45 25.13
C THR A 204 -27.62 9.12 25.79
N THR A 205 -26.99 10.11 26.43
CA THR A 205 -25.79 9.87 27.25
C THR A 205 -26.16 10.05 28.71
N ILE A 206 -26.23 8.95 29.44
CA ILE A 206 -26.48 8.95 30.88
C ILE A 206 -25.15 9.13 31.60
N LYS A 207 -25.01 10.20 32.37
CA LYS A 207 -23.91 10.31 33.36
C LYS A 207 -24.46 10.18 34.76
N ALA A 208 -23.82 9.39 35.62
CA ALA A 208 -24.30 9.16 36.97
C ALA A 208 -23.18 9.22 38.02
N ILE A 209 -23.50 9.76 39.19
CA ILE A 209 -22.66 9.83 40.39
C ILE A 209 -23.41 9.28 41.59
N VAL A 210 -22.72 8.55 42.46
CA VAL A 210 -23.28 7.94 43.66
C VAL A 210 -22.79 8.70 44.88
N VAL A 211 -23.72 9.06 45.76
CA VAL A 211 -23.47 9.83 46.98
C VAL A 211 -24.08 9.10 48.17
N ALA A 212 -23.29 8.85 49.21
CA ALA A 212 -23.73 8.21 50.44
C ALA A 212 -23.13 8.93 51.65
N ASP A 213 -23.86 8.99 52.75
CA ASP A 213 -23.38 9.66 53.97
C ASP A 213 -22.20 8.89 54.58
N GLY A 214 -21.16 9.60 54.99
CA GLY A 214 -19.89 8.99 55.42
C GLY A 214 -19.07 8.35 54.29
N TYR A 215 -19.38 8.64 53.02
CA TYR A 215 -18.58 8.25 51.85
C TYR A 215 -18.13 9.47 51.05
N LYS A 216 -16.99 9.35 50.35
CA LYS A 216 -16.67 10.21 49.20
C LYS A 216 -17.55 9.83 48.01
N ASN A 217 -17.95 10.80 47.19
CA ASN A 217 -18.71 10.55 45.98
C ASN A 217 -17.99 9.54 45.06
N SER A 218 -18.75 8.73 44.33
CA SER A 218 -18.18 7.82 43.34
C SER A 218 -17.52 8.57 42.20
N ASP A 219 -16.75 7.85 41.37
CA ASP A 219 -16.44 8.33 40.03
C ASP A 219 -17.73 8.48 39.22
N ILE A 220 -17.72 9.44 38.29
CA ILE A 220 -18.82 9.63 37.36
C ILE A 220 -18.72 8.55 36.28
N VAL A 221 -19.77 7.75 36.14
CA VAL A 221 -19.90 6.82 35.01
C VAL A 221 -20.59 7.52 33.85
N SER A 222 -20.13 7.27 32.62
CA SER A 222 -20.72 7.81 31.39
C SER A 222 -21.15 6.66 30.49
N LEU A 223 -22.45 6.59 30.20
CA LEU A 223 -23.12 5.49 29.48
C LEU A 223 -23.81 6.07 28.24
N ALA A 224 -23.28 5.80 27.05
CA ALA A 224 -23.88 6.25 25.79
C ALA A 224 -24.80 5.16 25.21
N TYR A 225 -26.04 5.53 24.88
CA TYR A 225 -27.03 4.67 24.24
C TYR A 225 -27.46 5.26 22.90
N TYR A 226 -27.52 4.43 21.87
CA TYR A 226 -27.90 4.82 20.52
C TYR A 226 -29.12 4.04 20.07
N ILE A 227 -30.09 4.69 19.44
CA ILE A 227 -31.25 4.00 18.88
C ILE A 227 -30.81 3.20 17.66
N ALA A 228 -30.95 1.89 17.76
CA ALA A 228 -30.66 0.97 16.68
C ALA A 228 -31.91 0.68 15.87
N THR A 229 -31.81 0.78 14.55
CA THR A 229 -32.84 0.34 13.63
C THR A 229 -32.86 -1.19 13.61
N SER A 230 -34.02 -1.79 13.90
CA SER A 230 -34.22 -3.23 13.90
C SER A 230 -35.02 -3.69 12.67
N GLY A 231 -34.96 -4.98 12.38
CA GLY A 231 -35.72 -5.58 11.28
C GLY A 231 -35.13 -5.36 9.88
N LEU A 232 -33.95 -4.74 9.79
CA LEU A 232 -33.20 -4.60 8.54
C LEU A 232 -32.63 -5.95 8.10
N GLN A 233 -32.58 -6.15 6.78
CA GLN A 233 -31.81 -7.20 6.14
C GLN A 233 -30.50 -6.63 5.57
N ILE A 234 -29.59 -7.51 5.15
CA ILE A 234 -28.29 -7.09 4.63
C ILE A 234 -28.44 -6.22 3.37
N HIS A 235 -29.35 -6.55 2.45
CA HIS A 235 -29.62 -5.73 1.25
C HIS A 235 -30.15 -4.34 1.57
N ASP A 236 -30.87 -4.14 2.69
CA ASP A 236 -31.30 -2.81 3.11
C ASP A 236 -30.10 -1.95 3.50
N ILE A 237 -29.13 -2.57 4.20
CA ILE A 237 -27.90 -1.90 4.65
C ILE A 237 -26.97 -1.62 3.49
N GLN A 238 -26.80 -2.56 2.57
CA GLN A 238 -25.97 -2.36 1.38
C GLN A 238 -26.59 -1.30 0.46
N GLY A 239 -27.88 -1.42 0.13
CA GLY A 239 -28.52 -0.54 -0.83
C GLY A 239 -28.05 -0.78 -2.27
N ALA A 240 -28.51 0.08 -3.18
CA ALA A 240 -28.14 0.06 -4.60
C ALA A 240 -27.32 1.30 -4.96
N GLU A 241 -26.29 1.55 -4.17
CA GLU A 241 -25.36 2.69 -4.23
C GLU A 241 -23.98 2.22 -3.74
N HIS A 242 -22.91 3.01 -3.95
CA HIS A 242 -21.55 2.70 -3.44
C HIS A 242 -21.33 3.12 -1.97
N HIS A 243 -22.40 3.59 -1.33
CA HIS A 243 -22.40 3.98 0.08
C HIS A 243 -23.72 3.54 0.68
N SER A 244 -23.63 2.98 1.88
CA SER A 244 -24.79 2.50 2.61
C SER A 244 -25.79 3.64 2.90
N PRO A 245 -27.10 3.45 2.66
CA PRO A 245 -28.14 4.36 3.15
C PRO A 245 -28.24 4.43 4.68
N TYR A 246 -27.54 3.53 5.38
CA TYR A 246 -27.45 3.46 6.83
C TYR A 246 -26.07 3.87 7.36
N GLN A 247 -25.20 4.47 6.54
CA GLN A 247 -23.91 4.99 6.96
C GLN A 247 -24.03 5.80 8.27
N ASP A 248 -23.15 5.51 9.22
CA ASP A 248 -23.05 6.09 10.57
C ASP A 248 -24.24 5.81 11.50
N GLN A 249 -25.28 5.10 11.04
CA GLN A 249 -26.41 4.69 11.85
C GLN A 249 -26.15 3.38 12.60
N TYR A 250 -26.91 3.16 13.67
CA TYR A 250 -26.86 1.92 14.44
C TYR A 250 -27.94 0.95 13.99
N VAL A 251 -27.57 -0.33 13.88
CA VAL A 251 -28.46 -1.43 13.47
C VAL A 251 -28.44 -2.54 14.52
N ALA A 252 -29.56 -3.24 14.67
CA ALA A 252 -29.71 -4.31 15.65
C ALA A 252 -30.14 -5.62 15.00
N ASP A 253 -29.50 -6.69 15.46
CA ASP A 253 -29.83 -8.08 15.18
C ASP A 253 -29.89 -8.43 13.69
N VAL A 254 -29.00 -7.82 12.89
CA VAL A 254 -28.85 -8.11 11.47
C VAL A 254 -28.34 -9.55 11.33
N GLU A 255 -29.16 -10.40 10.71
CA GLU A 255 -28.92 -11.84 10.65
C GLU A 255 -28.26 -12.26 9.33
N GLY A 256 -27.20 -13.06 9.42
CA GLY A 256 -26.51 -13.62 8.26
C GLY A 256 -25.77 -14.91 8.59
N ILE A 257 -25.44 -15.70 7.57
CA ILE A 257 -24.57 -16.87 7.69
C ILE A 257 -23.13 -16.50 7.31
N VAL A 258 -22.17 -16.86 8.15
CA VAL A 258 -20.74 -16.58 7.92
C VAL A 258 -20.25 -17.37 6.72
N THR A 259 -19.75 -16.67 5.70
CA THR A 259 -19.27 -17.25 4.43
C THR A 259 -17.75 -17.27 4.33
N TYR A 260 -17.06 -16.34 5.02
CA TYR A 260 -15.60 -16.25 5.01
C TYR A 260 -15.07 -15.62 6.30
N ILE A 261 -13.94 -16.12 6.81
CA ILE A 261 -13.21 -15.52 7.94
C ILE A 261 -11.99 -14.83 7.36
N ALA A 262 -11.94 -13.50 7.43
CA ALA A 262 -10.81 -12.74 6.91
C ALA A 262 -9.64 -12.72 7.92
N ASP A 263 -9.94 -12.51 9.20
CA ASP A 263 -8.96 -12.61 10.28
C ASP A 263 -9.66 -12.82 11.65
N ALA A 264 -8.96 -12.64 12.78
CA ALA A 264 -9.51 -12.82 14.12
C ALA A 264 -10.55 -11.75 14.56
N ASN A 265 -10.69 -10.69 13.77
CA ASN A 265 -11.55 -9.53 14.00
C ASN A 265 -12.55 -9.30 12.88
N ASN A 266 -12.32 -9.85 11.68
CA ASN A 266 -13.11 -9.60 10.49
C ASN A 266 -13.66 -10.90 9.90
N PHE A 267 -14.96 -10.91 9.60
CA PHE A 267 -15.59 -11.98 8.83
C PHE A 267 -16.67 -11.41 7.91
N TYR A 268 -16.95 -12.13 6.83
CA TYR A 268 -18.07 -11.84 5.94
C TYR A 268 -19.24 -12.77 6.28
N MET A 269 -20.44 -12.21 6.24
CA MET A 269 -21.67 -12.98 6.33
C MET A 269 -22.64 -12.59 5.22
N GLN A 270 -23.54 -13.52 4.87
CA GLN A 270 -24.50 -13.33 3.79
C GLN A 270 -25.92 -13.69 4.25
N SER A 271 -26.93 -13.04 3.67
CA SER A 271 -28.33 -13.31 3.98
C SER A 271 -28.74 -14.74 3.61
N LEU A 272 -29.54 -15.37 4.47
CA LEU A 272 -30.22 -16.65 4.19
C LEU A 272 -31.54 -16.45 3.43
N THR A 273 -32.07 -15.24 3.42
CA THR A 273 -33.32 -14.85 2.76
C THR A 273 -33.05 -13.70 1.79
N PRO A 274 -32.31 -13.98 0.70
CA PRO A 274 -31.96 -12.95 -0.26
C PRO A 274 -33.20 -12.40 -0.96
N ASP A 275 -33.14 -11.13 -1.35
CA ASP A 275 -34.17 -10.50 -2.15
C ASP A 275 -34.07 -10.94 -3.63
N LYS A 276 -34.66 -10.16 -4.54
CA LYS A 276 -34.61 -10.43 -5.99
C LYS A 276 -33.99 -9.28 -6.78
N ASN A 277 -33.37 -8.32 -6.10
CA ASN A 277 -32.79 -7.15 -6.71
C ASN A 277 -31.29 -7.39 -6.93
N PRO A 278 -30.84 -7.55 -8.19
CA PRO A 278 -29.43 -7.76 -8.47
C PRO A 278 -28.57 -6.51 -8.26
N ALA A 279 -29.17 -5.36 -7.91
CA ALA A 279 -28.44 -4.14 -7.59
C ALA A 279 -28.12 -4.00 -6.09
N THR A 280 -28.57 -4.91 -5.24
CA THR A 280 -28.29 -4.89 -3.80
C THR A 280 -27.52 -6.14 -3.40
N SER A 281 -26.43 -5.96 -2.66
CA SER A 281 -25.68 -7.10 -2.13
C SER A 281 -26.41 -7.75 -0.95
N GLU A 282 -26.27 -9.07 -0.83
CA GLU A 282 -26.72 -9.85 0.32
C GLU A 282 -25.58 -10.19 1.28
N GLY A 283 -24.35 -9.82 0.93
CA GLY A 283 -23.15 -10.00 1.73
C GLY A 283 -22.76 -8.72 2.47
N ILE A 284 -22.10 -8.85 3.60
CA ILE A 284 -21.61 -7.71 4.39
C ILE A 284 -20.37 -8.09 5.19
N LEU A 285 -19.46 -7.13 5.36
CA LEU A 285 -18.32 -7.24 6.27
C LEU A 285 -18.78 -6.97 7.72
N VAL A 286 -18.31 -7.78 8.67
CA VAL A 286 -18.52 -7.55 10.10
C VAL A 286 -17.17 -7.46 10.79
N TYR A 287 -16.91 -6.31 11.41
CA TYR A 287 -15.80 -6.13 12.33
C TYR A 287 -16.28 -6.39 13.76
N LYS A 288 -15.69 -7.40 14.40
CA LYS A 288 -15.82 -7.67 15.83
C LYS A 288 -14.53 -8.28 16.34
N ARG A 289 -13.82 -7.54 17.20
CA ARG A 289 -12.60 -8.05 17.84
C ARG A 289 -12.85 -9.37 18.56
N ASN A 290 -12.00 -10.37 18.29
CA ASN A 290 -12.05 -11.72 18.84
C ASN A 290 -13.44 -12.37 18.72
N HIS A 291 -14.03 -12.37 17.53
CA HIS A 291 -15.42 -12.79 17.31
C HIS A 291 -15.69 -14.29 17.57
N ALA A 292 -14.69 -15.16 17.47
CA ALA A 292 -14.83 -16.62 17.56
C ALA A 292 -15.77 -17.29 16.53
N ALA A 293 -16.44 -16.51 15.67
CA ALA A 293 -17.22 -16.99 14.53
C ALA A 293 -16.44 -17.95 13.60
N GLN A 294 -17.18 -18.89 13.02
CA GLN A 294 -16.71 -19.88 12.05
C GLN A 294 -17.61 -19.88 10.81
N VAL A 295 -17.05 -20.26 9.66
CA VAL A 295 -17.83 -20.46 8.43
C VAL A 295 -19.00 -21.41 8.69
N GLY A 296 -20.19 -21.04 8.25
CA GLY A 296 -21.43 -21.78 8.46
C GLY A 296 -22.18 -21.43 9.75
N ASN A 297 -21.63 -20.60 10.64
CA ASN A 297 -22.40 -20.05 11.77
C ASN A 297 -23.47 -19.08 11.25
N THR A 298 -24.68 -19.12 11.82
CA THR A 298 -25.66 -18.05 11.66
C THR A 298 -25.48 -17.06 12.80
N ILE A 299 -25.26 -15.78 12.48
CA ILE A 299 -24.96 -14.73 13.45
C ILE A 299 -25.98 -13.61 13.34
N LYS A 300 -26.37 -13.05 14.49
CA LYS A 300 -27.01 -11.74 14.61
C LYS A 300 -25.98 -10.72 15.06
N ALA A 301 -25.74 -9.69 14.25
CA ALA A 301 -24.79 -8.63 14.53
C ALA A 301 -25.53 -7.31 14.85
N SER A 302 -25.06 -6.61 15.89
CA SER A 302 -25.57 -5.31 16.30
C SER A 302 -24.42 -4.33 16.46
N GLY A 303 -24.50 -3.18 15.79
CA GLY A 303 -23.36 -2.28 15.66
C GLY A 303 -23.66 -1.04 14.86
N GLN A 304 -22.62 -0.25 14.60
CA GLN A 304 -22.69 0.89 13.71
C GLN A 304 -22.35 0.46 12.29
N VAL A 305 -23.11 0.91 11.30
CA VAL A 305 -22.77 0.74 9.89
C VAL A 305 -21.73 1.79 9.50
N LYS A 306 -20.67 1.38 8.82
CA LYS A 306 -19.56 2.23 8.41
C LYS A 306 -19.16 1.98 6.97
N GLU A 307 -18.73 3.05 6.32
CA GLU A 307 -17.96 3.02 5.09
C GLU A 307 -16.48 2.90 5.45
N TRP A 308 -15.90 1.72 5.24
CA TRP A 308 -14.55 1.41 5.68
C TRP A 308 -13.58 1.19 4.51
N VAL A 309 -12.57 2.05 4.39
CA VAL A 309 -11.51 1.87 3.40
C VAL A 309 -10.48 0.86 3.94
N LEU A 310 -10.46 -0.34 3.33
CA LEU A 310 -9.57 -1.46 3.67
C LEU A 310 -8.10 -1.18 3.30
N GLU A 311 -7.25 -2.21 3.22
CA GLU A 311 -5.88 -2.04 2.75
C GLU A 311 -5.80 -1.47 1.32
N GLY A 312 -4.75 -0.70 1.07
CA GLY A 312 -4.53 -0.03 -0.20
C GLY A 312 -3.23 0.77 -0.21
N TYR A 313 -2.98 1.46 -1.32
CA TYR A 313 -1.82 2.34 -1.47
C TYR A 313 -1.91 3.57 -0.56
N ALA A 314 -0.85 4.40 -0.52
CA ALA A 314 -0.76 5.53 0.39
C ALA A 314 -1.90 6.55 0.20
N GLU A 315 -2.40 6.64 -1.03
CA GLU A 315 -3.45 7.52 -1.52
C GLU A 315 -4.87 6.96 -1.36
N LYS A 316 -5.05 5.75 -0.82
CA LYS A 316 -6.32 5.02 -0.78
C LYS A 316 -7.52 5.85 -0.30
N LEU A 317 -7.35 6.73 0.70
CA LEU A 317 -8.44 7.58 1.20
C LEU A 317 -9.00 8.55 0.15
N THR A 318 -8.27 8.78 -0.95
CA THR A 318 -8.65 9.66 -2.05
C THR A 318 -8.94 8.93 -3.36
N THR A 319 -8.57 7.65 -3.47
CA THR A 319 -8.71 6.86 -4.71
C THR A 319 -9.64 5.65 -4.58
N ASP A 320 -9.71 5.06 -3.39
CA ASP A 320 -10.36 3.77 -3.17
C ASP A 320 -11.82 3.96 -2.76
N LEU A 321 -12.67 3.03 -3.20
CA LEU A 321 -14.01 2.85 -2.69
C LEU A 321 -13.94 2.24 -1.27
N PRO A 322 -14.84 2.65 -0.35
CA PRO A 322 -15.00 1.95 0.92
C PRO A 322 -15.70 0.60 0.72
N VAL A 323 -15.69 -0.22 1.78
CA VAL A 323 -16.55 -1.39 1.93
C VAL A 323 -17.58 -1.12 3.03
N THR A 324 -18.82 -1.59 2.86
CA THR A 324 -19.85 -1.49 3.89
C THR A 324 -19.58 -2.50 5.01
N GLU A 325 -19.39 -1.97 6.23
CA GLU A 325 -19.05 -2.75 7.42
C GLU A 325 -20.08 -2.55 8.55
N ILE A 326 -20.47 -3.62 9.23
CA ILE A 326 -21.04 -3.53 10.58
C ILE A 326 -19.88 -3.58 11.59
N ASN A 327 -19.55 -2.43 12.17
CA ASN A 327 -18.67 -2.35 13.33
C ASN A 327 -19.45 -2.80 14.58
N ALA A 328 -19.40 -4.11 14.83
CA ALA A 328 -20.27 -4.77 15.77
C ALA A 328 -19.84 -4.56 17.22
N THR A 329 -20.79 -4.06 18.02
CA THR A 329 -20.67 -4.00 19.48
C THR A 329 -20.95 -5.36 20.11
N ASN A 330 -21.87 -6.13 19.52
CA ASN A 330 -22.22 -7.47 19.93
C ASN A 330 -22.51 -8.35 18.72
N ILE A 331 -22.23 -9.65 18.88
CA ILE A 331 -22.66 -10.70 17.96
C ILE A 331 -23.26 -11.86 18.77
N THR A 332 -24.30 -12.48 18.24
CA THR A 332 -24.89 -13.69 18.84
C THR A 332 -24.90 -14.80 17.81
N ILE A 333 -24.28 -15.95 18.13
CA ILE A 333 -24.35 -17.15 17.30
C ILE A 333 -25.73 -17.80 17.54
N VAL A 334 -26.56 -17.83 16.49
CA VAL A 334 -27.91 -18.39 16.51
C VAL A 334 -27.87 -19.90 16.19
N ASN A 335 -26.99 -20.30 15.27
CA ASN A 335 -26.76 -21.70 14.90
C ASN A 335 -25.28 -21.95 14.62
N ASP A 336 -24.78 -23.12 15.04
CA ASP A 336 -23.36 -23.47 14.93
C ASP A 336 -22.95 -24.01 13.55
N SER A 337 -23.88 -24.53 12.75
CA SER A 337 -23.56 -25.04 11.41
C SER A 337 -24.80 -25.11 10.52
N GLN A 338 -24.74 -24.43 9.37
CA GLN A 338 -25.74 -24.45 8.32
C GLN A 338 -25.07 -24.58 6.94
N PRO A 339 -25.74 -25.16 5.95
CA PRO A 339 -25.28 -25.14 4.57
C PRO A 339 -25.11 -23.70 4.07
N LEU A 340 -24.01 -23.43 3.37
CA LEU A 340 -23.78 -22.11 2.79
C LEU A 340 -24.79 -21.79 1.68
N PRO A 341 -25.10 -20.51 1.45
CA PRO A 341 -25.88 -20.08 0.30
C PRO A 341 -25.25 -20.57 -1.00
N LYS A 342 -26.07 -20.79 -2.03
CA LYS A 342 -25.55 -21.14 -3.35
C LYS A 342 -24.70 -19.97 -3.88
N PRO A 343 -23.42 -20.18 -4.23
CA PRO A 343 -22.57 -19.10 -4.72
C PRO A 343 -23.09 -18.50 -6.03
N ILE A 344 -22.94 -17.19 -6.20
CA ILE A 344 -23.31 -16.47 -7.43
C ILE A 344 -22.25 -16.68 -8.49
N GLU A 345 -22.66 -17.08 -9.70
CA GLU A 345 -21.72 -17.24 -10.79
C GLU A 345 -21.36 -15.89 -11.40
N ILE A 346 -20.06 -15.55 -11.41
CA ILE A 346 -19.54 -14.41 -12.17
C ILE A 346 -19.12 -14.90 -13.55
N SER A 347 -19.87 -14.49 -14.58
CA SER A 347 -19.50 -14.70 -15.97
C SER A 347 -20.28 -13.78 -16.91
N PRO A 348 -19.82 -13.58 -18.16
CA PRO A 348 -20.59 -12.84 -19.16
C PRO A 348 -21.95 -13.48 -19.48
N LEU A 349 -22.11 -14.79 -19.26
CA LEU A 349 -23.42 -15.47 -19.40
C LEU A 349 -24.42 -15.09 -18.31
N LYS A 350 -23.94 -14.45 -17.23
CA LYS A 350 -24.72 -13.98 -16.09
C LYS A 350 -24.83 -12.47 -16.02
N GLY A 351 -24.46 -11.76 -17.09
CA GLY A 351 -24.62 -10.32 -17.18
C GLY A 351 -23.41 -9.52 -16.68
N GLN A 352 -22.28 -10.17 -16.40
CA GLN A 352 -21.02 -9.46 -16.09
C GLN A 352 -20.66 -8.49 -17.24
N PRO A 353 -20.50 -7.18 -16.97
CA PRO A 353 -20.02 -6.23 -17.97
C PRO A 353 -18.62 -6.59 -18.47
N THR A 354 -18.37 -6.35 -19.76
CA THR A 354 -17.12 -6.75 -20.44
C THR A 354 -16.44 -5.62 -21.23
N ARG A 355 -16.86 -4.36 -21.02
CA ARG A 355 -16.29 -3.20 -21.74
C ARG A 355 -16.23 -1.92 -20.91
N ILE A 356 -17.31 -1.62 -20.22
CA ILE A 356 -17.50 -0.36 -19.50
C ILE A 356 -17.24 -0.60 -18.02
N ILE A 357 -16.35 0.20 -17.44
CA ILE A 357 -16.16 0.24 -15.99
C ILE A 357 -17.23 1.14 -15.38
N ASP A 358 -17.29 2.39 -15.85
CA ASP A 358 -18.30 3.40 -15.56
C ASP A 358 -18.41 4.32 -16.79
N ASN A 359 -19.62 4.75 -17.13
CA ASN A 359 -19.85 5.66 -18.26
C ASN A 359 -20.55 6.97 -17.88
N ASP A 360 -20.93 7.14 -16.63
CA ASP A 360 -21.79 8.25 -16.19
C ASP A 360 -21.29 8.96 -14.91
N GLN A 361 -20.10 8.61 -14.44
CA GLN A 361 -19.43 9.18 -13.27
C GLN A 361 -20.23 8.96 -11.99
N PHE A 362 -20.71 7.74 -11.79
CA PHE A 362 -21.57 7.32 -10.68
C PHE A 362 -22.90 8.10 -10.58
N SER A 363 -23.40 8.66 -11.69
CA SER A 363 -24.66 9.42 -11.66
C SER A 363 -25.88 8.51 -11.48
N LYS A 364 -25.72 7.23 -11.85
CA LYS A 364 -26.72 6.17 -11.72
C LYS A 364 -26.02 4.87 -11.37
N PHE A 365 -26.58 4.14 -10.40
CA PHE A 365 -26.16 2.78 -10.12
C PHE A 365 -26.82 1.80 -11.12
N ASP A 366 -26.06 1.28 -12.09
CA ASP A 366 -26.45 0.38 -13.16
C ASP A 366 -25.49 -0.83 -13.33
N PRO A 367 -25.62 -1.87 -12.49
CA PRO A 367 -24.78 -3.07 -12.55
C PRO A 367 -24.93 -3.91 -13.83
N TYR A 368 -25.87 -3.57 -14.72
CA TYR A 368 -26.00 -4.24 -16.02
C TYR A 368 -25.09 -3.63 -17.09
N GLN A 369 -24.68 -2.37 -16.90
CA GLN A 369 -23.86 -1.63 -17.84
C GLN A 369 -22.45 -1.43 -17.30
N ASP A 370 -22.33 -1.08 -16.03
CA ASP A 370 -21.10 -0.61 -15.41
C ASP A 370 -20.47 -1.71 -14.56
N GLY A 371 -19.22 -2.03 -14.90
CA GLY A 371 -18.45 -3.07 -14.21
C GLY A 371 -18.21 -2.75 -12.74
N ILE A 372 -18.04 -1.46 -12.40
CA ILE A 372 -17.81 -1.02 -11.02
C ILE A 372 -19.06 -1.31 -10.16
N ASP A 373 -20.24 -0.91 -10.63
CA ASP A 373 -21.54 -1.18 -10.00
C ASP A 373 -21.85 -2.68 -9.94
N TYR A 374 -21.48 -3.43 -10.97
CA TYR A 374 -21.68 -4.89 -10.98
C TYR A 374 -20.94 -5.55 -9.81
N TYR A 375 -19.69 -5.19 -9.54
CA TYR A 375 -18.95 -5.78 -8.42
C TYR A 375 -19.37 -5.20 -7.08
N GLU A 376 -19.75 -3.92 -7.02
CA GLU A 376 -20.36 -3.32 -5.84
C GLU A 376 -21.63 -4.07 -5.42
N SER A 377 -22.51 -4.38 -6.38
CA SER A 377 -23.72 -5.16 -6.10
C SER A 377 -23.46 -6.59 -5.62
N LEU A 378 -22.19 -7.05 -5.68
CA LEU A 378 -21.74 -8.35 -5.17
C LEU A 378 -20.89 -8.25 -3.90
N GLU A 379 -20.68 -7.06 -3.34
CA GLU A 379 -19.80 -6.84 -2.19
C GLU A 379 -20.09 -7.80 -1.02
N GLY A 380 -19.09 -8.54 -0.55
CA GLY A 380 -19.25 -9.48 0.56
C GLY A 380 -20.01 -10.76 0.22
N MET A 381 -20.51 -10.93 -1.01
CA MET A 381 -21.23 -12.14 -1.42
C MET A 381 -20.28 -13.28 -1.76
N LEU A 382 -20.71 -14.51 -1.46
CA LEU A 382 -20.08 -15.74 -1.90
C LEU A 382 -20.32 -15.95 -3.40
N VAL A 383 -19.24 -16.00 -4.17
CA VAL A 383 -19.25 -16.13 -5.63
C VAL A 383 -18.56 -17.41 -6.10
N ASN A 384 -18.82 -17.78 -7.35
CA ASN A 384 -18.11 -18.83 -8.06
C ASN A 384 -17.68 -18.37 -9.45
N ILE A 385 -16.53 -18.85 -9.90
CA ILE A 385 -15.96 -18.58 -11.22
C ILE A 385 -15.77 -19.93 -11.89
N LYS A 386 -16.43 -20.14 -13.04
CA LYS A 386 -16.41 -21.42 -13.73
C LYS A 386 -15.08 -21.67 -14.43
N GLN A 387 -14.36 -22.72 -14.01
CA GLN A 387 -13.08 -23.19 -14.58
C GLN A 387 -12.19 -22.04 -15.11
N PRO A 388 -11.75 -21.14 -14.23
CA PRO A 388 -11.13 -19.89 -14.64
C PRO A 388 -9.90 -20.08 -15.53
N LYS A 389 -9.70 -19.15 -16.46
CA LYS A 389 -8.51 -19.04 -17.29
C LYS A 389 -7.62 -17.93 -16.72
N VAL A 390 -6.32 -18.19 -16.64
CA VAL A 390 -5.34 -17.20 -16.19
C VAL A 390 -4.98 -16.28 -17.36
N ILE A 391 -5.10 -14.98 -17.16
CA ILE A 391 -4.94 -13.97 -18.22
C ILE A 391 -3.66 -13.14 -18.10
N ALA A 392 -2.96 -13.23 -16.98
CA ALA A 392 -1.64 -12.64 -16.76
C ALA A 392 -0.87 -13.41 -15.67
N PRO A 393 0.46 -13.26 -15.57
CA PRO A 393 1.26 -13.76 -14.46
C PRO A 393 0.74 -13.29 -13.10
N GLN A 394 0.86 -14.13 -12.07
CA GLN A 394 0.55 -13.76 -10.69
C GLN A 394 1.50 -12.67 -10.19
N ASP A 395 0.98 -11.74 -9.38
CA ASP A 395 1.78 -10.76 -8.65
C ASP A 395 1.27 -10.62 -7.20
N TYR A 396 2.15 -10.49 -6.21
CA TYR A 396 1.80 -10.37 -4.77
C TYR A 396 0.73 -11.34 -4.17
N GLY A 397 0.64 -12.59 -4.61
CA GLY A 397 -0.41 -13.55 -4.22
C GLY A 397 -1.75 -13.41 -4.96
N GLU A 398 -1.82 -12.49 -5.92
CA GLU A 398 -2.99 -12.21 -6.74
C GLU A 398 -2.98 -13.01 -8.06
N LEU A 399 -4.03 -13.77 -8.29
CA LEU A 399 -4.25 -14.46 -9.56
C LEU A 399 -5.18 -13.63 -10.45
N TYR A 400 -4.73 -13.31 -11.65
CA TYR A 400 -5.54 -12.59 -12.63
C TYR A 400 -6.25 -13.57 -13.56
N VAL A 401 -7.57 -13.64 -13.45
CA VAL A 401 -8.38 -14.65 -14.14
C VAL A 401 -9.63 -14.08 -14.79
N VAL A 402 -10.22 -14.89 -15.65
CA VAL A 402 -11.59 -14.72 -16.14
C VAL A 402 -12.33 -16.05 -16.12
N SER A 403 -13.66 -16.02 -16.18
CA SER A 403 -14.46 -17.23 -16.34
C SER A 403 -14.13 -17.96 -17.65
N LYS A 404 -14.40 -19.27 -17.73
CA LYS A 404 -14.21 -20.04 -18.97
C LYS A 404 -15.03 -19.52 -20.16
N TYR A 405 -16.11 -18.79 -19.90
CA TYR A 405 -17.04 -18.26 -20.89
C TYR A 405 -16.59 -16.90 -21.45
N THR A 406 -15.64 -16.24 -20.80
CA THR A 406 -15.11 -14.96 -21.24
C THR A 406 -14.34 -15.14 -22.56
N LEU A 407 -14.66 -14.26 -23.52
CA LEU A 407 -13.94 -14.14 -24.78
C LEU A 407 -12.63 -13.40 -24.53
N LEU A 408 -11.55 -13.93 -25.08
CA LEU A 408 -10.21 -13.38 -24.90
C LEU A 408 -9.77 -12.74 -26.21
N ASN A 409 -9.08 -11.61 -26.14
CA ASN A 409 -8.78 -10.78 -27.29
C ASN A 409 -7.30 -10.86 -27.73
N THR A 410 -6.51 -11.79 -27.19
CA THR A 410 -5.12 -12.04 -27.61
C THR A 410 -4.85 -13.50 -28.00
N LEU A 411 -3.78 -13.74 -28.78
CA LEU A 411 -3.32 -15.06 -29.19
C LEU A 411 -2.88 -15.93 -27.99
N VAL A 412 -2.32 -15.30 -26.97
CA VAL A 412 -1.87 -15.97 -25.74
C VAL A 412 -3.01 -16.28 -24.76
N LYS A 413 -4.25 -15.93 -25.10
CA LYS A 413 -5.44 -16.11 -24.26
C LYS A 413 -5.40 -15.22 -22.99
N GLY A 414 -5.03 -13.97 -23.16
CA GLY A 414 -5.17 -12.90 -22.16
C GLY A 414 -6.20 -11.84 -22.57
N LEU A 415 -6.31 -10.79 -21.75
CA LEU A 415 -7.10 -9.60 -22.05
C LEU A 415 -6.19 -8.39 -22.22
N ARG A 416 -6.31 -7.73 -23.37
CA ARG A 416 -5.55 -6.54 -23.74
C ARG A 416 -6.44 -5.30 -23.66
N ILE A 417 -5.93 -4.22 -23.07
CA ILE A 417 -6.59 -2.91 -23.10
C ILE A 417 -6.71 -2.39 -24.53
N SER A 418 -7.81 -1.71 -24.82
CA SER A 418 -7.99 -0.93 -26.04
C SER A 418 -8.69 0.40 -25.75
N GLU A 419 -8.73 1.30 -26.72
CA GLU A 419 -9.34 2.63 -26.60
C GLU A 419 -10.76 2.62 -26.01
N ASN A 420 -11.53 1.55 -26.24
CA ASN A 420 -12.94 1.46 -25.82
C ASN A 420 -13.20 0.25 -24.90
N ASP A 421 -12.15 -0.35 -24.34
CA ASP A 421 -12.28 -1.54 -23.51
C ASP A 421 -11.10 -1.64 -22.51
N TYR A 422 -11.43 -1.41 -21.24
CA TYR A 422 -10.50 -1.50 -20.11
C TYR A 422 -10.71 -2.78 -19.27
N ASN A 423 -11.37 -3.79 -19.87
CA ASN A 423 -11.52 -5.15 -19.36
C ASN A 423 -12.17 -5.24 -17.97
N PRO A 424 -13.38 -4.70 -17.75
CA PRO A 424 -14.07 -4.81 -16.46
C PRO A 424 -14.35 -6.26 -16.05
N GLU A 425 -14.34 -7.22 -16.97
CA GLU A 425 -14.61 -8.63 -16.70
C GLU A 425 -13.42 -9.39 -16.08
N ARG A 426 -12.28 -8.71 -15.94
CA ARG A 426 -11.09 -9.22 -15.25
C ARG A 426 -11.38 -9.39 -13.76
N LEU A 427 -10.95 -10.53 -13.21
CA LEU A 427 -11.08 -10.84 -11.80
C LEU A 427 -9.70 -10.99 -11.15
N ILE A 428 -9.59 -10.52 -9.91
CA ILE A 428 -8.45 -10.76 -9.02
C ILE A 428 -8.87 -11.77 -7.98
N ILE A 429 -8.17 -12.90 -7.91
CA ILE A 429 -8.28 -13.84 -6.77
C ILE A 429 -7.14 -13.52 -5.81
N ASP A 430 -7.45 -13.05 -4.62
CA ASP A 430 -6.46 -12.93 -3.56
C ASP A 430 -6.33 -14.25 -2.82
N THR A 431 -5.16 -14.85 -2.92
CA THR A 431 -4.85 -16.15 -2.31
C THR A 431 -4.01 -16.02 -1.04
N GLY A 432 -3.48 -14.82 -0.76
CA GLY A 432 -2.50 -14.60 0.29
C GLY A 432 -1.14 -15.30 0.08
N ASP A 433 -0.92 -15.96 -1.06
CA ASP A 433 0.30 -16.75 -1.33
C ASP A 433 1.03 -16.33 -2.61
N SER A 434 2.07 -15.53 -2.41
CA SER A 434 2.99 -15.06 -3.47
C SER A 434 3.90 -16.14 -4.07
N SER A 435 3.85 -17.38 -3.60
CA SER A 435 4.62 -18.51 -4.19
C SER A 435 3.87 -19.24 -5.31
N PHE A 436 2.64 -18.84 -5.62
CA PHE A 436 1.82 -19.51 -6.62
C PHE A 436 2.32 -19.21 -8.04
N VAL A 437 2.89 -20.21 -8.70
CA VAL A 437 3.45 -20.05 -10.06
C VAL A 437 2.36 -20.23 -11.11
N THR A 438 2.09 -19.18 -11.89
CA THR A 438 1.16 -19.22 -13.03
C THR A 438 1.56 -18.25 -14.14
N LYS A 439 1.05 -18.44 -15.35
CA LYS A 439 1.27 -17.57 -16.51
C LYS A 439 0.01 -17.46 -17.33
N THR A 440 -0.01 -16.47 -18.21
CA THR A 440 -1.07 -16.28 -19.19
C THR A 440 -1.33 -17.56 -19.97
N GLY A 441 -2.60 -17.93 -20.11
CA GLY A 441 -3.04 -19.11 -20.85
C GLY A 441 -3.06 -20.42 -20.05
N ASP A 442 -2.64 -20.40 -18.78
CA ASP A 442 -2.96 -21.47 -17.82
C ASP A 442 -4.48 -21.47 -17.51
N SER A 443 -4.98 -22.53 -16.89
CA SER A 443 -6.40 -22.66 -16.54
C SER A 443 -6.60 -23.56 -15.33
N PHE A 444 -7.72 -23.42 -14.65
CA PHE A 444 -8.10 -24.27 -13.53
C PHE A 444 -9.02 -25.41 -13.95
N THR A 445 -8.85 -26.60 -13.36
CA THR A 445 -9.66 -27.80 -13.69
C THR A 445 -11.08 -27.76 -13.12
N GLY A 446 -11.26 -27.03 -12.02
CA GLY A 446 -12.53 -26.84 -11.31
C GLY A 446 -12.91 -25.38 -11.15
N ASP A 447 -14.00 -25.13 -10.44
CA ASP A 447 -14.49 -23.79 -10.16
C ASP A 447 -13.72 -23.19 -8.96
N ILE A 448 -13.50 -21.88 -8.97
CA ILE A 448 -12.98 -21.14 -7.81
C ILE A 448 -14.16 -20.50 -7.08
N HIS A 449 -14.16 -20.61 -5.75
CA HIS A 449 -15.14 -19.99 -4.87
C HIS A 449 -14.45 -18.98 -3.95
N GLY A 450 -15.14 -17.89 -3.60
CA GLY A 450 -14.61 -16.89 -2.69
C GLY A 450 -15.63 -15.80 -2.40
N VAL A 451 -15.25 -14.82 -1.59
CA VAL A 451 -16.09 -13.66 -1.27
C VAL A 451 -15.56 -12.41 -1.96
N VAL A 452 -16.44 -11.60 -2.55
CA VAL A 452 -16.06 -10.32 -3.15
C VAL A 452 -15.71 -9.31 -2.06
N SER A 453 -14.60 -8.62 -2.24
CA SER A 453 -14.12 -7.54 -1.37
C SER A 453 -13.48 -6.46 -2.26
N TYR A 454 -12.98 -5.39 -1.63
CA TYR A 454 -12.32 -4.30 -2.32
C TYR A 454 -11.04 -3.92 -1.55
N GLY A 455 -9.95 -3.66 -2.28
CA GLY A 455 -8.70 -3.19 -1.71
C GLY A 455 -7.65 -2.96 -2.79
N PHE A 456 -6.61 -2.18 -2.49
CA PHE A 456 -5.59 -1.80 -3.47
C PHE A 456 -6.21 -1.30 -4.80
N SER A 457 -7.24 -0.46 -4.65
CA SER A 457 -7.97 0.16 -5.76
C SER A 457 -8.65 -0.80 -6.75
N ASN A 458 -8.99 -2.02 -6.34
CA ASN A 458 -9.66 -3.00 -7.17
C ASN A 458 -10.65 -3.86 -6.36
N TYR A 459 -11.69 -4.37 -7.04
CA TYR A 459 -12.45 -5.52 -6.52
C TYR A 459 -11.62 -6.80 -6.58
N ARG A 460 -11.72 -7.60 -5.52
CA ARG A 460 -10.94 -8.81 -5.29
C ARG A 460 -11.86 -9.92 -4.78
N ILE A 461 -11.48 -11.16 -5.04
CA ILE A 461 -12.19 -12.34 -4.56
C ILE A 461 -11.28 -13.06 -3.59
N LEU A 462 -11.64 -13.04 -2.32
CA LEU A 462 -10.88 -13.66 -1.24
C LEU A 462 -11.11 -15.17 -1.30
N SER A 463 -10.04 -15.93 -1.54
CA SER A 463 -10.09 -17.39 -1.64
C SER A 463 -8.79 -18.01 -1.18
N ASP A 464 -8.84 -18.86 -0.15
CA ASP A 464 -7.62 -19.48 0.37
C ASP A 464 -7.01 -20.44 -0.65
N LYS A 465 -5.68 -20.41 -0.80
CA LYS A 465 -4.94 -21.29 -1.72
C LYS A 465 -5.34 -22.77 -1.60
N GLU A 466 -5.58 -23.23 -0.37
CA GLU A 466 -5.92 -24.63 -0.09
C GLU A 466 -7.24 -25.08 -0.74
N ASN A 467 -8.12 -24.13 -1.05
CA ASN A 467 -9.41 -24.37 -1.70
C ASN A 467 -9.35 -24.28 -3.23
N LEU A 468 -8.21 -23.90 -3.79
CA LEU A 468 -8.07 -23.75 -5.23
C LEU A 468 -8.01 -25.13 -5.91
N PRO A 469 -8.72 -25.30 -7.05
CA PRO A 469 -8.61 -26.51 -7.85
C PRO A 469 -7.23 -26.62 -8.51
N GLU A 470 -6.94 -27.79 -9.08
CA GLU A 470 -5.67 -28.02 -9.77
C GLU A 470 -5.46 -27.02 -10.92
N LEU A 471 -4.29 -26.39 -10.95
CA LEU A 471 -3.84 -25.57 -12.06
C LEU A 471 -3.34 -26.46 -13.21
N LYS A 472 -3.96 -26.30 -14.38
CA LYS A 472 -3.52 -26.89 -15.64
C LYS A 472 -2.66 -25.90 -16.41
N ASN A 473 -1.40 -26.26 -16.59
CA ASN A 473 -0.45 -25.53 -17.42
C ASN A 473 -0.93 -25.39 -18.87
N GLY A 474 -0.88 -24.16 -19.38
CA GLY A 474 -1.06 -23.83 -20.78
C GLY A 474 0.12 -24.25 -21.65
N SER A 475 -0.03 -24.10 -22.97
CA SER A 475 1.00 -24.45 -23.95
C SER A 475 1.91 -23.27 -24.33
N LEU A 476 1.75 -22.11 -23.69
CA LEU A 476 2.50 -20.90 -23.99
C LEU A 476 3.99 -21.10 -23.70
N LYS A 477 4.85 -20.62 -24.61
CA LYS A 477 6.31 -20.70 -24.53
C LYS A 477 6.91 -19.38 -24.98
N GLN A 478 8.07 -19.03 -24.44
CA GLN A 478 8.83 -17.85 -24.86
C GLN A 478 9.16 -17.96 -26.36
N GLU A 479 8.93 -16.87 -27.09
CA GLU A 479 9.06 -16.82 -28.53
C GLU A 479 10.51 -16.60 -29.00
N VAL A 480 10.75 -16.93 -30.27
CA VAL A 480 11.98 -16.59 -30.98
C VAL A 480 11.60 -15.85 -32.25
N THR A 481 12.21 -14.70 -32.49
CA THR A 481 11.92 -13.90 -33.67
C THR A 481 12.18 -14.69 -34.95
N LYS A 482 11.34 -14.43 -35.96
CA LYS A 482 11.53 -14.95 -37.31
C LYS A 482 12.59 -14.17 -38.08
N PHE A 483 12.99 -12.99 -37.60
CA PHE A 483 14.02 -12.21 -38.27
C PHE A 483 15.38 -12.84 -38.10
N LYS A 484 16.08 -12.98 -39.23
CA LYS A 484 17.46 -13.42 -39.28
C LYS A 484 18.32 -12.27 -39.81
N GLN A 485 19.55 -12.22 -39.32
CA GLN A 485 20.52 -11.26 -39.81
C GLN A 485 20.66 -11.40 -41.34
N HIS A 486 20.68 -10.27 -42.05
CA HIS A 486 20.73 -10.26 -43.51
C HIS A 486 21.69 -9.16 -43.98
N ALA A 487 22.47 -9.41 -45.03
CA ALA A 487 23.53 -8.49 -45.46
C ALA A 487 23.02 -7.09 -45.84
N LYS A 488 21.81 -6.99 -46.41
CA LYS A 488 21.20 -5.72 -46.88
C LYS A 488 20.12 -5.13 -45.97
N LYS A 489 19.87 -5.75 -44.82
CA LYS A 489 18.81 -5.30 -43.90
C LYS A 489 19.39 -5.11 -42.50
N LEU A 490 18.99 -4.04 -41.85
CA LEU A 490 19.35 -3.68 -40.50
C LEU A 490 18.30 -4.23 -39.53
N THR A 491 18.72 -4.87 -38.44
CA THR A 491 17.84 -5.21 -37.31
C THR A 491 18.02 -4.23 -36.16
N VAL A 492 16.93 -3.66 -35.66
CA VAL A 492 16.96 -2.69 -34.55
C VAL A 492 15.93 -3.09 -33.51
N ALA A 493 16.36 -3.28 -32.27
CA ALA A 493 15.50 -3.66 -31.14
C ALA A 493 15.32 -2.52 -30.13
N SER A 494 14.17 -2.49 -29.49
CA SER A 494 13.90 -1.79 -28.23
C SER A 494 13.80 -2.83 -27.13
N TYR A 495 14.57 -2.68 -26.04
CA TYR A 495 14.47 -3.61 -24.91
C TYR A 495 14.66 -2.89 -23.57
N ASN A 496 13.59 -2.86 -22.78
CA ASN A 496 13.66 -2.51 -21.37
C ASN A 496 14.23 -3.70 -20.58
N VAL A 497 15.34 -3.49 -19.88
CA VAL A 497 16.06 -4.55 -19.15
C VAL A 497 15.80 -4.54 -17.63
N GLU A 498 14.80 -3.79 -17.18
CA GLU A 498 14.28 -3.74 -15.81
C GLU A 498 15.38 -3.49 -14.75
N ASN A 499 15.73 -2.23 -14.49
CA ASN A 499 16.66 -1.83 -13.43
C ASN A 499 18.02 -2.57 -13.46
N PHE A 500 18.66 -2.71 -14.62
CA PHE A 500 19.84 -3.56 -14.76
C PHE A 500 21.14 -2.87 -14.32
N SER A 501 21.93 -3.57 -13.51
CA SER A 501 23.31 -3.24 -13.12
C SER A 501 24.11 -4.51 -12.79
N PRO A 502 25.44 -4.42 -12.54
CA PRO A 502 26.23 -5.53 -12.04
C PRO A 502 25.84 -6.01 -10.63
N LYS A 503 24.91 -5.33 -9.94
CA LYS A 503 24.36 -5.77 -8.65
C LYS A 503 23.25 -6.82 -8.79
N GLU A 504 22.69 -6.95 -9.98
CA GLU A 504 21.68 -7.96 -10.28
C GLU A 504 22.30 -9.37 -10.27
N SER A 505 21.46 -10.40 -10.19
CA SER A 505 21.93 -11.79 -10.18
C SER A 505 22.54 -12.19 -11.53
N ASP A 506 23.50 -13.12 -11.49
CA ASP A 506 24.02 -13.75 -12.72
C ASP A 506 22.91 -14.47 -13.50
N GLU A 507 21.88 -14.98 -12.80
CA GLU A 507 20.70 -15.57 -13.43
C GLU A 507 19.94 -14.55 -14.29
N LYS A 508 19.62 -13.37 -13.75
CA LYS A 508 18.96 -12.29 -14.51
C LYS A 508 19.83 -11.85 -15.69
N THR A 509 21.12 -11.64 -15.45
CA THR A 509 22.09 -11.29 -16.51
C THR A 509 22.11 -12.34 -17.62
N THR A 510 22.11 -13.63 -17.26
CA THR A 510 22.09 -14.75 -18.21
C THR A 510 20.77 -14.80 -18.99
N LYS A 511 19.62 -14.57 -18.34
CA LYS A 511 18.32 -14.54 -19.02
C LYS A 511 18.23 -13.38 -20.02
N LEU A 512 18.68 -12.17 -19.64
CA LEU A 512 18.74 -11.01 -20.54
C LEU A 512 19.68 -11.26 -21.73
N ALA A 513 20.86 -11.84 -21.49
CA ALA A 513 21.81 -12.16 -22.55
C ALA A 513 21.24 -13.21 -23.51
N LYS A 514 20.58 -14.27 -23.01
CA LYS A 514 19.87 -15.27 -23.85
C LYS A 514 18.73 -14.66 -24.65
N ALA A 515 17.96 -13.74 -24.06
CA ALA A 515 16.93 -13.00 -24.78
C ALA A 515 17.53 -12.29 -26.01
N ILE A 516 18.71 -11.69 -25.87
CA ILE A 516 19.42 -11.01 -26.96
C ILE A 516 20.02 -12.01 -27.98
N THR A 517 20.66 -13.08 -27.52
CA THR A 517 21.36 -14.03 -28.42
C THR A 517 20.41 -14.97 -29.15
N ASP A 518 19.41 -15.49 -28.44
CA ASP A 518 18.60 -16.61 -28.89
C ASP A 518 17.22 -16.13 -29.35
N ASN A 519 16.49 -15.41 -28.48
CA ASN A 519 15.12 -14.98 -28.77
C ASN A 519 15.07 -13.85 -29.80
N LEU A 520 15.92 -12.83 -29.66
CA LEU A 520 16.02 -11.68 -30.58
C LEU A 520 16.96 -11.92 -31.77
N ASN A 521 17.67 -13.05 -31.78
CA ASN A 521 18.60 -13.45 -32.84
C ASN A 521 19.64 -12.35 -33.16
N GLN A 522 20.26 -11.78 -32.12
CA GLN A 522 21.42 -10.87 -32.20
C GLN A 522 21.18 -9.62 -33.07
N PRO A 523 20.34 -8.66 -32.62
CA PRO A 523 20.06 -7.43 -33.37
C PRO A 523 21.32 -6.61 -33.69
N ASP A 524 21.34 -5.89 -34.82
CA ASP A 524 22.49 -5.05 -35.18
C ASP A 524 22.63 -3.84 -34.25
N ILE A 525 21.50 -3.27 -33.80
CA ILE A 525 21.40 -2.19 -32.82
C ILE A 525 20.31 -2.55 -31.81
N ILE A 526 20.56 -2.29 -30.53
CA ILE A 526 19.58 -2.45 -29.44
C ILE A 526 19.55 -1.13 -28.67
N GLY A 527 18.41 -0.46 -28.66
CA GLY A 527 18.13 0.61 -27.72
C GLY A 527 17.68 0.01 -26.38
N LEU A 528 18.43 0.32 -25.34
CA LEU A 528 18.17 -0.15 -23.98
C LEU A 528 17.57 0.98 -23.16
N THR A 529 16.52 0.65 -22.40
CA THR A 529 16.01 1.47 -21.28
C THR A 529 16.32 0.76 -19.97
N GLU A 530 16.15 1.43 -18.84
CA GLU A 530 16.29 0.80 -17.51
C GLU A 530 17.73 0.32 -17.18
N ILE A 531 18.75 0.96 -17.75
CA ILE A 531 20.15 0.76 -17.34
C ILE A 531 20.47 1.67 -16.15
N GLN A 532 21.00 1.07 -15.08
CA GLN A 532 21.42 1.74 -13.85
C GLN A 532 22.93 1.97 -13.78
N ASP A 533 23.37 2.69 -12.74
CA ASP A 533 24.77 2.94 -12.44
C ASP A 533 25.50 1.63 -12.17
N ASN A 534 26.83 1.67 -12.22
CA ASN A 534 27.68 0.53 -11.89
C ASN A 534 27.39 -0.05 -10.50
N ASP A 535 26.90 0.78 -9.57
CA ASP A 535 26.52 0.44 -8.21
C ASP A 535 25.01 0.30 -7.98
N GLY A 536 24.23 0.22 -9.07
CA GLY A 536 22.78 -0.01 -9.05
C GLY A 536 22.02 1.17 -8.45
N ALA A 537 21.03 0.90 -7.60
CA ALA A 537 20.25 1.92 -6.90
C ALA A 537 20.94 2.57 -5.69
N THR A 538 22.26 2.40 -5.56
CA THR A 538 23.02 3.02 -4.47
C THR A 538 23.18 4.52 -4.76
N ASN A 539 22.60 5.39 -3.92
CA ASN A 539 22.72 6.84 -4.08
C ASN A 539 24.12 7.37 -3.67
N SER A 540 25.16 7.00 -4.43
CA SER A 540 26.56 7.33 -4.16
C SER A 540 27.03 8.63 -4.79
N GLY A 541 26.25 9.18 -5.72
CA GLY A 541 26.65 10.29 -6.59
C GLY A 541 27.43 9.87 -7.84
N ASN A 542 27.75 8.58 -7.98
CA ASN A 542 28.28 8.01 -9.21
C ASN A 542 27.16 7.88 -10.25
N THR A 543 27.43 8.30 -11.48
CA THR A 543 26.47 8.21 -12.60
C THR A 543 27.01 7.36 -13.75
N ASP A 544 28.16 6.71 -13.58
CA ASP A 544 28.76 5.86 -14.61
C ASP A 544 28.03 4.50 -14.68
N ALA A 545 27.70 4.06 -15.89
CA ALA A 545 27.07 2.78 -16.20
C ALA A 545 27.95 1.87 -17.07
N SER A 546 29.22 2.22 -17.28
CA SER A 546 30.14 1.46 -18.14
C SER A 546 30.27 -0.02 -17.75
N ALA A 547 30.29 -0.34 -16.45
CA ALA A 547 30.31 -1.71 -15.96
C ALA A 547 28.96 -2.40 -16.15
N SER A 548 27.83 -1.69 -16.00
CA SER A 548 26.50 -2.22 -16.32
C SER A 548 26.43 -2.70 -17.77
N TYR A 549 26.85 -1.89 -18.73
CA TYR A 549 26.93 -2.32 -20.13
C TYR A 549 27.90 -3.49 -20.32
N GLN A 550 29.11 -3.40 -19.74
CA GLN A 550 30.15 -4.40 -19.94
C GLN A 550 29.73 -5.78 -19.39
N THR A 551 29.06 -5.85 -18.24
CA THR A 551 28.57 -7.10 -17.67
C THR A 551 27.59 -7.81 -18.61
N LEU A 552 26.67 -7.08 -19.22
CA LEU A 552 25.74 -7.66 -20.20
C LEU A 552 26.45 -8.08 -21.49
N ILE A 553 27.36 -7.26 -22.01
CA ILE A 553 28.14 -7.54 -23.21
C ILE A 553 28.98 -8.80 -23.03
N ASP A 554 29.67 -8.92 -21.89
CA ASP A 554 30.51 -10.08 -21.58
C ASP A 554 29.67 -11.36 -21.52
N LYS A 555 28.49 -11.30 -20.89
CA LYS A 555 27.59 -12.46 -20.84
C LYS A 555 27.04 -12.82 -22.21
N ILE A 556 26.67 -11.84 -23.04
CA ILE A 556 26.25 -12.08 -24.44
C ILE A 556 27.35 -12.80 -25.21
N LYS A 557 28.59 -12.34 -25.08
CA LYS A 557 29.75 -12.94 -25.74
C LYS A 557 30.04 -14.34 -25.23
N GLU A 558 29.95 -14.55 -23.92
CA GLU A 558 30.10 -15.86 -23.28
C GLU A 558 29.11 -16.89 -23.86
N LEU A 559 27.88 -16.45 -24.14
CA LEU A 559 26.81 -17.27 -24.74
C LEU A 559 26.89 -17.38 -26.27
N GLY A 560 27.97 -16.90 -26.90
CA GLY A 560 28.19 -17.03 -28.35
C GLY A 560 27.54 -15.93 -29.19
N GLY A 561 27.06 -14.85 -28.57
CA GLY A 561 26.63 -13.63 -29.25
C GLY A 561 27.79 -12.75 -29.74
N PRO A 562 27.49 -11.64 -30.43
CA PRO A 562 28.51 -10.74 -30.93
C PRO A 562 29.17 -9.96 -29.79
N SER A 563 30.40 -9.51 -30.02
CA SER A 563 31.05 -8.53 -29.14
C SER A 563 30.47 -7.14 -29.41
N TYR A 564 29.32 -6.84 -28.79
CA TYR A 564 28.69 -5.53 -28.88
C TYR A 564 29.62 -4.42 -28.34
N SER A 565 29.50 -3.24 -28.93
CA SER A 565 29.96 -1.99 -28.35
C SER A 565 28.77 -1.23 -27.77
N PHE A 566 29.00 -0.29 -26.85
CA PHE A 566 27.93 0.54 -26.28
C PHE A 566 28.18 2.03 -26.43
N THR A 567 27.10 2.81 -26.35
CA THR A 567 27.17 4.26 -26.18
C THR A 567 25.97 4.79 -25.41
N ASP A 568 26.21 5.77 -24.56
CA ASP A 568 25.26 6.36 -23.61
C ASP A 568 25.63 7.83 -23.33
N ILE A 569 24.85 8.53 -22.51
CA ILE A 569 25.31 9.76 -21.83
C ILE A 569 24.92 9.63 -20.36
N ALA A 570 25.90 9.63 -19.45
CA ALA A 570 25.65 9.66 -18.02
C ALA A 570 24.78 10.88 -17.66
N PRO A 571 23.67 10.71 -16.93
CA PRO A 571 22.82 11.82 -16.50
C PRO A 571 23.51 12.66 -15.42
N VAL A 572 22.92 13.82 -15.10
CA VAL A 572 23.28 14.54 -13.89
C VAL A 572 22.68 13.81 -12.69
N ASN A 573 23.48 13.60 -11.64
CA ASN A 573 23.08 12.81 -10.48
C ASN A 573 21.72 13.24 -9.90
N ASN A 574 20.79 12.29 -9.80
CA ASN A 574 19.42 12.42 -9.31
C ASN A 574 18.53 13.45 -10.01
N GLN A 575 18.86 13.87 -11.23
CA GLN A 575 18.04 14.83 -11.99
C GLN A 575 17.15 14.16 -13.03
N ASP A 576 17.60 13.05 -13.60
CA ASP A 576 16.79 12.23 -14.50
C ASP A 576 15.91 11.29 -13.65
N GLY A 577 14.65 11.10 -14.05
CA GLY A 577 13.70 10.25 -13.31
C GLY A 577 14.10 8.77 -13.28
N GLY A 578 13.29 7.94 -12.60
CA GLY A 578 13.51 6.49 -12.48
C GLY A 578 13.70 6.06 -11.03
N ALA A 579 14.31 4.90 -10.80
CA ALA A 579 14.57 4.40 -9.46
C ALA A 579 15.46 5.38 -8.67
N PRO A 580 15.08 5.77 -7.43
CA PRO A 580 15.84 6.70 -6.62
C PRO A 580 17.30 6.27 -6.45
N GLY A 581 18.25 7.19 -6.68
CA GLY A 581 19.69 6.94 -6.54
C GLY A 581 20.32 6.13 -7.67
N ALA A 582 19.55 5.61 -8.62
CA ALA A 582 20.04 4.72 -9.69
C ALA A 582 20.34 5.41 -11.01
N ASN A 583 20.02 6.71 -11.12
CA ASN A 583 20.26 7.56 -12.29
C ASN A 583 19.86 6.92 -13.63
N ILE A 584 18.70 6.25 -13.68
CA ILE A 584 18.30 5.41 -14.83
C ILE A 584 18.46 6.17 -16.15
N ARG A 585 19.01 5.47 -17.16
CA ARG A 585 19.27 6.06 -18.48
C ARG A 585 18.79 5.18 -19.63
N VAL A 586 18.81 5.79 -20.81
CA VAL A 586 18.75 5.10 -22.08
C VAL A 586 20.14 5.02 -22.70
N GLY A 587 20.38 4.01 -23.54
CA GLY A 587 21.60 3.90 -24.32
C GLY A 587 21.50 2.83 -25.40
N PHE A 588 22.61 2.54 -26.06
CA PHE A 588 22.65 1.59 -27.17
C PHE A 588 23.70 0.50 -26.96
N LEU A 589 23.36 -0.73 -27.32
CA LEU A 589 24.32 -1.74 -27.77
C LEU A 589 24.28 -1.81 -29.30
N TYR A 590 25.44 -1.96 -29.94
CA TYR A 590 25.51 -2.09 -31.40
C TYR A 590 26.64 -3.02 -31.83
N ASN A 591 26.37 -3.83 -32.86
CA ASN A 591 27.34 -4.82 -33.36
C ASN A 591 28.35 -4.11 -34.29
N PRO A 592 29.62 -3.94 -33.87
CA PRO A 592 30.61 -3.19 -34.65
C PRO A 592 31.01 -3.88 -35.96
N GLU A 593 30.71 -5.17 -36.13
CA GLU A 593 30.92 -5.88 -37.42
C GLU A 593 29.87 -5.50 -38.47
N ARG A 594 28.79 -4.86 -38.05
CA ARG A 594 27.60 -4.60 -38.86
C ARG A 594 27.37 -3.12 -39.06
N VAL A 595 27.52 -2.33 -38.00
CA VAL A 595 27.28 -0.89 -38.00
C VAL A 595 28.44 -0.16 -37.32
N SER A 596 28.69 1.07 -37.76
CA SER A 596 29.62 1.98 -37.07
C SER A 596 28.88 3.22 -36.58
N LEU A 597 29.27 3.74 -35.42
CA LEU A 597 28.81 5.05 -34.96
C LEU A 597 29.41 6.14 -35.89
N THR A 598 28.56 7.01 -36.44
CA THR A 598 29.03 8.09 -37.32
C THR A 598 29.92 9.07 -36.53
N PRO A 599 31.11 9.45 -37.03
CA PRO A 599 32.04 10.29 -36.25
C PRO A 599 31.47 11.67 -35.89
N ALA A 600 31.35 11.95 -34.60
CA ALA A 600 31.11 13.26 -34.00
C ALA A 600 31.59 13.27 -32.54
N PRO A 601 31.76 14.43 -31.89
CA PRO A 601 32.01 14.49 -30.44
C PRO A 601 30.87 13.82 -29.65
N LYS A 602 31.18 13.15 -28.54
CA LYS A 602 30.17 12.65 -27.60
C LYS A 602 29.57 13.84 -26.84
N GLY A 603 28.24 13.95 -26.82
CA GLY A 603 27.55 15.04 -26.10
C GLY A 603 27.59 14.87 -24.58
N SER A 604 27.32 15.96 -23.86
CA SER A 604 27.20 15.95 -22.39
C SER A 604 25.74 15.83 -21.91
N ALA A 605 25.53 15.71 -20.59
CA ALA A 605 24.20 15.55 -19.97
C ALA A 605 23.25 16.73 -20.22
N ASN A 606 23.79 17.94 -20.41
CA ASN A 606 23.03 19.20 -20.54
C ASN A 606 23.25 19.86 -21.92
N GLU A 607 23.87 19.17 -22.87
CA GLU A 607 24.11 19.71 -24.20
C GLU A 607 23.06 19.17 -25.19
N ALA A 608 22.34 20.10 -25.82
CA ALA A 608 21.37 19.78 -26.85
C ALA A 608 22.07 19.34 -28.15
N VAL A 609 21.66 18.20 -28.68
CA VAL A 609 22.05 17.77 -30.03
C VAL A 609 21.21 18.47 -31.09
N SER A 610 21.82 18.76 -32.23
CA SER A 610 21.15 19.26 -33.44
C SER A 610 21.60 18.44 -34.65
N TYR A 611 21.02 18.69 -35.81
CA TYR A 611 21.40 18.00 -37.05
C TYR A 611 21.97 18.99 -38.08
N GLU A 612 23.22 18.85 -38.50
CA GLU A 612 23.90 19.77 -39.42
C GLU A 612 24.76 19.00 -40.42
N ASP A 613 24.82 19.47 -41.68
CA ASP A 613 25.67 18.88 -42.74
C ASP A 613 25.53 17.35 -42.89
N GLY A 614 24.31 16.83 -42.72
CA GLY A 614 24.02 15.39 -42.85
C GLY A 614 24.33 14.55 -41.60
N LYS A 615 24.80 15.16 -40.50
CA LYS A 615 25.20 14.47 -39.27
C LYS A 615 24.63 15.11 -38.00
N LEU A 616 24.56 14.34 -36.92
CA LEU A 616 24.34 14.91 -35.59
C LEU A 616 25.54 15.77 -35.16
N THR A 617 25.29 16.89 -34.47
CA THR A 617 26.35 17.77 -33.93
C THR A 617 27.15 17.09 -32.82
N ALA A 618 26.50 16.20 -32.07
CA ALA A 618 27.09 15.30 -31.08
C ALA A 618 26.55 13.87 -31.29
N ASN A 619 27.39 12.84 -31.14
CA ASN A 619 26.99 11.45 -31.34
C ASN A 619 27.60 10.50 -30.29
N PRO A 620 26.79 9.96 -29.35
CA PRO A 620 25.37 10.27 -29.17
C PRO A 620 25.17 11.69 -28.60
N GLY A 621 23.94 12.17 -28.63
CA GLY A 621 23.56 13.47 -28.07
C GLY A 621 22.13 13.49 -27.53
N ARG A 622 21.86 14.31 -26.51
CA ARG A 622 20.54 14.43 -25.86
C ARG A 622 19.66 15.43 -26.59
N ILE A 623 18.38 15.12 -26.73
CA ILE A 623 17.40 16.02 -27.36
C ILE A 623 16.92 17.01 -26.31
N ASP A 624 17.25 18.29 -26.49
CA ASP A 624 16.77 19.42 -25.69
C ASP A 624 16.79 19.16 -24.15
N PRO A 625 17.94 18.77 -23.57
CA PRO A 625 18.01 18.24 -22.21
C PRO A 625 17.63 19.22 -21.10
N GLU A 626 17.52 20.51 -21.38
CA GLU A 626 17.10 21.55 -20.42
C GLU A 626 15.60 21.88 -20.53
N ASN A 627 14.85 21.18 -21.39
CA ASN A 627 13.41 21.39 -21.54
C ASN A 627 12.64 20.95 -20.27
N PRO A 628 11.73 21.77 -19.73
CA PRO A 628 10.92 21.43 -18.55
C PRO A 628 10.08 20.15 -18.70
N ALA A 629 9.79 19.73 -19.94
CA ALA A 629 9.12 18.45 -20.18
C ALA A 629 9.88 17.26 -19.57
N PHE A 630 11.20 17.39 -19.36
CA PHE A 630 12.06 16.36 -18.79
C PHE A 630 12.28 16.47 -17.28
N ASP A 631 11.59 17.38 -16.59
CA ASP A 631 11.69 17.49 -15.13
C ASP A 631 11.37 16.14 -14.48
N SER A 632 12.35 15.58 -13.75
CA SER A 632 12.26 14.24 -13.15
C SER A 632 11.88 13.12 -14.14
N SER A 633 12.30 13.23 -15.40
CA SER A 633 12.10 12.22 -16.45
C SER A 633 13.41 11.94 -17.20
N ARG A 634 13.48 10.80 -17.91
CA ARG A 634 14.69 10.44 -18.67
C ARG A 634 14.71 11.23 -19.98
N LYS A 635 15.85 11.82 -20.32
CA LYS A 635 15.97 12.62 -21.56
C LYS A 635 16.30 11.70 -22.75
N PRO A 636 15.62 11.86 -23.90
CA PRO A 636 15.88 11.09 -25.11
C PRO A 636 17.32 11.20 -25.62
N LEU A 637 17.85 10.09 -26.15
CA LEU A 637 19.21 9.99 -26.67
C LEU A 637 19.19 9.65 -28.16
N ALA A 638 19.73 10.54 -28.99
CA ALA A 638 19.90 10.30 -30.42
C ALA A 638 21.33 9.78 -30.71
N ALA A 639 21.43 8.72 -31.50
CA ALA A 639 22.68 8.23 -32.05
C ALA A 639 22.57 7.99 -33.55
N GLN A 640 23.60 8.37 -34.31
CA GLN A 640 23.67 8.15 -35.76
C GLN A 640 24.62 7.01 -36.07
N PHE A 641 24.14 6.04 -36.82
CA PHE A 641 24.88 4.86 -37.25
C PHE A 641 24.98 4.81 -38.77
N THR A 642 26.06 4.24 -39.27
CA THR A 642 26.25 3.93 -40.68
C THR A 642 26.15 2.41 -40.89
N PHE A 643 25.25 1.98 -41.78
CA PHE A 643 25.07 0.59 -42.19
C PHE A 643 25.12 0.50 -43.71
N ASN A 644 26.07 -0.27 -44.26
CA ASN A 644 26.29 -0.39 -45.70
C ASN A 644 26.41 0.97 -46.43
N GLY A 645 27.11 1.94 -45.81
CA GLY A 645 27.31 3.28 -46.35
C GLY A 645 26.07 4.17 -46.32
N LYS A 646 25.00 3.77 -45.63
CA LYS A 646 23.78 4.57 -45.43
C LYS A 646 23.63 4.90 -43.95
N ASP A 647 23.28 6.14 -43.66
CA ASP A 647 23.10 6.59 -42.30
C ASP A 647 21.67 6.38 -41.80
N VAL A 648 21.56 6.10 -40.50
CA VAL A 648 20.30 6.02 -39.76
C VAL A 648 20.48 6.67 -38.40
N ILE A 649 19.50 7.49 -38.02
CA ILE A 649 19.42 8.11 -36.69
C ILE A 649 18.45 7.27 -35.87
N VAL A 650 18.92 6.74 -34.75
CA VAL A 650 18.12 5.99 -33.79
C VAL A 650 17.99 6.82 -32.52
N ILE A 651 16.75 7.03 -32.07
CA ILE A 651 16.41 7.81 -30.88
C ILE A 651 15.87 6.85 -29.83
N ALA A 652 16.61 6.64 -28.74
CA ALA A 652 16.16 5.87 -27.60
C ALA A 652 15.40 6.79 -26.63
N ASN A 653 14.22 6.35 -26.21
CA ASN A 653 13.30 7.10 -25.37
C ASN A 653 12.93 6.26 -24.14
N HIS A 654 12.68 6.92 -23.02
CA HIS A 654 12.08 6.29 -21.85
C HIS A 654 11.23 7.32 -21.12
N PHE A 655 9.96 7.45 -21.49
CA PHE A 655 9.10 8.53 -20.97
C PHE A 655 8.73 8.31 -19.51
N ASN A 656 8.21 9.33 -18.84
CA ASN A 656 7.77 9.21 -17.45
C ASN A 656 6.70 8.11 -17.31
N SER A 657 6.77 7.36 -16.20
CA SER A 657 5.83 6.27 -15.96
C SER A 657 4.42 6.80 -15.74
N LYS A 658 3.45 5.88 -15.73
CA LYS A 658 2.05 6.15 -15.40
C LYS A 658 1.81 6.33 -13.88
N GLY A 659 2.87 6.44 -13.08
CA GLY A 659 2.76 6.66 -11.64
C GLY A 659 2.10 8.00 -11.33
N GLY A 660 1.14 8.00 -10.41
CA GLY A 660 0.32 9.17 -10.09
C GLY A 660 -0.98 9.26 -10.89
N ASP A 661 -1.18 8.42 -11.93
CA ASP A 661 -2.49 8.23 -12.54
C ASP A 661 -3.42 7.51 -11.55
N GLN A 662 -4.70 7.86 -11.57
CA GLN A 662 -5.70 7.24 -10.70
C GLN A 662 -6.10 5.84 -11.21
N PRO A 663 -6.57 4.95 -10.31
CA PRO A 663 -6.89 3.56 -10.64
C PRO A 663 -8.16 3.42 -11.49
N LEU A 664 -8.23 2.36 -12.30
CA LEU A 664 -9.36 2.06 -13.17
C LEU A 664 -10.66 1.80 -12.39
N PHE A 665 -10.60 1.09 -11.26
CA PHE A 665 -11.74 0.81 -10.38
C PHE A 665 -11.79 1.75 -9.17
N GLY A 666 -11.33 3.00 -9.32
CA GLY A 666 -11.35 3.99 -8.25
C GLY A 666 -12.67 4.74 -8.12
N LYS A 667 -12.82 5.46 -7.01
CA LYS A 667 -13.99 6.31 -6.73
C LYS A 667 -14.09 7.60 -7.55
N ASN A 668 -13.10 7.88 -8.40
CA ASN A 668 -13.15 8.99 -9.34
C ASN A 668 -13.20 8.40 -10.75
N GLN A 669 -14.31 8.62 -11.45
CA GLN A 669 -14.53 8.12 -12.81
C GLN A 669 -14.78 9.28 -13.79
N PRO A 670 -14.23 9.23 -15.02
CA PRO A 670 -13.15 8.32 -15.43
C PRO A 670 -11.85 8.60 -14.64
N ALA A 671 -10.95 7.61 -14.61
CA ALA A 671 -9.66 7.76 -13.93
C ALA A 671 -8.88 8.99 -14.44
N ILE A 672 -8.38 9.81 -13.51
CA ILE A 672 -7.57 10.99 -13.83
C ILE A 672 -6.13 10.58 -14.16
N LEU A 673 -5.68 10.87 -15.38
CA LEU A 673 -4.36 10.49 -15.90
C LEU A 673 -3.34 11.65 -15.80
N SER A 674 -3.03 12.10 -14.59
CA SER A 674 -2.19 13.29 -14.34
C SER A 674 -0.79 13.22 -14.98
N SER A 675 -0.23 12.02 -15.13
CA SER A 675 1.11 11.82 -15.70
C SER A 675 1.15 11.91 -17.24
N GLU A 676 -0.01 11.87 -17.92
CA GLU A 676 -0.10 11.88 -19.39
C GLU A 676 0.34 13.22 -20.00
N GLU A 677 0.05 14.34 -19.34
CA GLU A 677 0.40 15.67 -19.82
C GLU A 677 1.91 15.83 -20.06
N GLN A 678 2.72 15.27 -19.16
CA GLN A 678 4.17 15.25 -19.31
C GLN A 678 4.61 14.37 -20.49
N ARG A 679 4.00 13.19 -20.67
CA ARG A 679 4.30 12.30 -21.80
C ARG A 679 3.99 12.97 -23.15
N ILE A 680 2.87 13.68 -23.25
CA ILE A 680 2.52 14.47 -24.46
C ILE A 680 3.56 15.56 -24.72
N SER A 681 4.00 16.26 -23.67
CA SER A 681 5.02 17.31 -23.77
C SER A 681 6.35 16.76 -24.27
N ILE A 682 6.80 15.63 -23.71
CA ILE A 682 8.01 14.93 -24.15
C ILE A 682 7.87 14.46 -25.61
N ALA A 683 6.74 13.83 -25.95
CA ALA A 683 6.44 13.37 -27.31
C ALA A 683 6.55 14.51 -28.34
N ASN A 684 6.07 15.71 -27.99
CA ASN A 684 6.19 16.89 -28.83
C ASN A 684 7.66 17.29 -29.04
N VAL A 685 8.47 17.35 -27.97
CA VAL A 685 9.91 17.70 -28.08
C VAL A 685 10.63 16.74 -29.03
N VAL A 686 10.43 15.43 -28.87
CA VAL A 686 11.04 14.41 -29.74
C VAL A 686 10.56 14.56 -31.20
N ASN A 687 9.25 14.78 -31.42
CA ASN A 687 8.73 14.99 -32.77
C ASN A 687 9.26 16.29 -33.42
N GLN A 688 9.50 17.36 -32.66
CA GLN A 688 10.12 18.58 -33.19
C GLN A 688 11.57 18.33 -33.64
N PHE A 689 12.34 17.54 -32.89
CA PHE A 689 13.68 17.13 -33.33
C PHE A 689 13.64 16.29 -34.62
N VAL A 690 12.67 15.38 -34.74
CA VAL A 690 12.44 14.63 -35.99
C VAL A 690 12.12 15.56 -37.16
N LYS A 691 11.27 16.57 -36.95
CA LYS A 691 10.95 17.60 -37.95
C LYS A 691 12.18 18.43 -38.33
N GLU A 692 13.02 18.79 -37.36
CA GLU A 692 14.27 19.50 -37.62
C GLU A 692 15.16 18.69 -38.57
N ILE A 693 15.40 17.42 -38.27
CA ILE A 693 16.17 16.53 -39.14
C ILE A 693 15.56 16.47 -40.54
N GLN A 694 14.24 16.23 -40.65
CA GLN A 694 13.57 16.09 -41.94
C GLN A 694 13.51 17.39 -42.75
N SER A 695 13.57 18.55 -42.10
CA SER A 695 13.65 19.85 -42.77
C SER A 695 14.99 20.02 -43.51
N LYS A 696 16.07 19.45 -42.97
CA LYS A 696 17.43 19.50 -43.51
C LYS A 696 17.73 18.30 -44.42
N ASN A 697 17.14 17.14 -44.13
CA ASN A 697 17.22 15.92 -44.92
C ASN A 697 15.88 15.18 -44.94
N LYS A 698 15.06 15.48 -45.95
CA LYS A 698 13.72 14.87 -46.14
C LYS A 698 13.73 13.34 -46.28
N ASN A 699 14.89 12.76 -46.60
CA ASN A 699 15.06 11.31 -46.78
C ASN A 699 15.82 10.65 -45.62
N ALA A 700 16.08 11.36 -44.52
CA ALA A 700 16.78 10.81 -43.37
C ALA A 700 16.07 9.54 -42.88
N ASN A 701 16.84 8.47 -42.70
CA ASN A 701 16.36 7.25 -42.06
C ASN A 701 16.33 7.53 -40.54
N ILE A 702 15.13 7.68 -39.97
CA ILE A 702 14.95 7.93 -38.54
C ILE A 702 14.14 6.78 -37.93
N ILE A 703 14.59 6.30 -36.78
CA ILE A 703 13.94 5.29 -35.93
C ILE A 703 13.84 5.88 -34.53
N ALA A 704 12.63 6.06 -33.99
CA ALA A 704 12.41 6.40 -32.59
C ALA A 704 11.85 5.18 -31.87
N LEU A 705 12.49 4.76 -30.79
CA LEU A 705 12.14 3.54 -30.07
C LEU A 705 12.21 3.75 -28.56
N GLY A 706 11.66 2.81 -27.80
CA GLY A 706 11.79 2.76 -26.35
C GLY A 706 10.49 2.40 -25.65
N ASP A 707 10.56 2.39 -24.32
CA ASP A 707 9.41 2.38 -23.43
C ASP A 707 8.82 3.81 -23.35
N LEU A 708 7.67 4.01 -24.00
CA LEU A 708 7.01 5.30 -24.04
C LEU A 708 5.94 5.46 -22.93
N ASN A 709 5.75 4.43 -22.10
CA ASN A 709 4.80 4.40 -20.99
C ASN A 709 3.36 4.80 -21.38
N ASP A 710 2.96 4.52 -22.62
CA ASP A 710 1.65 4.90 -23.12
C ASP A 710 1.20 4.01 -24.28
N PHE A 711 -0.12 3.95 -24.54
CA PHE A 711 -0.70 2.99 -25.50
C PHE A 711 -0.67 3.50 -26.94
N GLU A 712 -0.78 2.60 -27.93
CA GLU A 712 -0.66 2.96 -29.35
C GLU A 712 -1.72 3.97 -29.84
N PHE A 713 -2.84 4.07 -29.11
CA PHE A 713 -4.00 4.89 -29.45
C PHE A 713 -4.08 6.23 -28.69
N THR A 714 -3.18 6.50 -27.73
CA THR A 714 -3.27 7.72 -26.90
C THR A 714 -2.73 8.97 -27.59
N ASP A 715 -3.05 10.14 -27.03
CA ASP A 715 -2.61 11.42 -27.56
C ASP A 715 -1.08 11.59 -27.50
N THR A 716 -0.40 10.92 -26.56
CA THR A 716 1.07 10.81 -26.51
C THR A 716 1.62 10.26 -27.82
N LEU A 717 1.14 9.09 -28.25
CA LEU A 717 1.64 8.41 -29.45
C LEU A 717 1.22 9.13 -30.73
N LYS A 718 0.02 9.72 -30.75
CA LYS A 718 -0.41 10.60 -31.85
C LYS A 718 0.50 11.82 -32.00
N THR A 719 0.90 12.42 -30.88
CA THR A 719 1.82 13.59 -30.86
C THR A 719 3.21 13.21 -31.35
N LEU A 720 3.79 12.11 -30.84
CA LEU A 720 5.11 11.64 -31.26
C LEU A 720 5.12 11.27 -32.75
N LYS A 721 4.08 10.57 -33.21
CA LYS A 721 3.92 10.11 -34.59
C LYS A 721 3.90 11.29 -35.57
N GLY A 722 3.13 12.34 -35.25
CA GLY A 722 2.91 13.49 -36.12
C GLY A 722 2.56 13.07 -37.56
N ARG A 723 3.11 13.78 -38.55
CA ARG A 723 3.04 13.38 -39.97
C ARG A 723 4.32 12.68 -40.43
N GLU A 724 5.37 12.72 -39.61
CA GLU A 724 6.76 12.42 -39.96
C GLU A 724 7.10 10.94 -39.77
N LEU A 725 6.43 10.27 -38.82
CA LEU A 725 6.70 8.90 -38.43
C LEU A 725 5.49 7.98 -38.65
N THR A 726 5.73 6.68 -38.68
CA THR A 726 4.73 5.62 -38.58
C THR A 726 5.08 4.75 -37.38
N ASN A 727 4.13 4.55 -36.47
CA ASN A 727 4.29 3.58 -35.39
C ASN A 727 4.17 2.18 -35.98
N MET A 728 5.21 1.37 -35.88
CA MET A 728 5.21 0.03 -36.48
C MET A 728 4.26 -0.91 -35.74
N ILE A 729 3.98 -0.65 -34.45
CA ILE A 729 2.99 -1.43 -33.68
C ILE A 729 1.59 -1.36 -34.31
N ASP A 730 1.23 -0.24 -34.96
CA ASP A 730 -0.05 -0.09 -35.66
C ASP A 730 -0.24 -1.12 -36.79
N LEU A 731 0.85 -1.76 -37.26
CA LEU A 731 0.83 -2.74 -38.34
C LEU A 731 0.78 -4.20 -37.87
N ILE A 732 0.94 -4.44 -36.56
CA ILE A 732 0.79 -5.77 -35.96
C ILE A 732 -0.70 -6.07 -35.79
N PRO A 733 -1.21 -7.30 -35.97
CA PRO A 733 -2.59 -7.62 -35.63
C PRO A 733 -2.90 -7.32 -34.16
N SER A 734 -4.06 -6.72 -33.85
CA SER A 734 -4.40 -6.29 -32.48
C SER A 734 -4.29 -7.41 -31.43
N ILE A 735 -4.60 -8.64 -31.83
CA ILE A 735 -4.54 -9.86 -31.01
C ILE A 735 -3.12 -10.26 -30.58
N ASP A 736 -2.10 -9.59 -31.11
CA ASP A 736 -0.68 -9.87 -30.91
C ASP A 736 0.07 -8.63 -30.37
N ARG A 737 -0.64 -7.56 -30.01
CA ARG A 737 -0.03 -6.32 -29.51
C ARG A 737 -0.05 -6.30 -27.99
N TYR A 738 1.04 -6.68 -27.36
CA TYR A 738 1.29 -6.36 -25.95
C TYR A 738 2.79 -6.43 -25.70
N THR A 739 3.29 -5.57 -24.83
CA THR A 739 4.68 -5.59 -24.37
C THR A 739 4.79 -5.59 -22.85
N TYR A 740 3.67 -5.42 -22.14
CA TYR A 740 3.63 -5.29 -20.69
C TYR A 740 2.37 -5.95 -20.11
N ALA A 741 2.43 -6.41 -18.86
CA ALA A 741 1.28 -6.92 -18.14
C ALA A 741 1.17 -6.24 -16.77
N TYR A 742 0.03 -5.63 -16.48
CA TYR A 742 -0.21 -4.92 -15.22
C TYR A 742 -1.61 -5.17 -14.71
N GLN A 743 -1.72 -5.63 -13.46
CA GLN A 743 -3.00 -5.96 -12.83
C GLN A 743 -3.91 -6.75 -13.79
N GLY A 744 -3.40 -7.85 -14.35
CA GLY A 744 -4.15 -8.71 -15.28
C GLY A 744 -4.46 -8.14 -16.67
N ASN A 745 -4.06 -6.91 -16.98
CA ASN A 745 -4.21 -6.31 -18.30
C ASN A 745 -2.92 -6.45 -19.10
N LEU A 746 -3.02 -6.99 -20.32
CA LEU A 746 -1.97 -6.90 -21.33
C LEU A 746 -2.03 -5.51 -21.98
N GLN A 747 -0.87 -4.89 -22.12
CA GLN A 747 -0.71 -3.48 -22.53
C GLN A 747 0.45 -3.35 -23.51
N VAL A 748 0.42 -2.33 -24.36
CA VAL A 748 1.56 -1.93 -25.20
C VAL A 748 2.16 -0.67 -24.59
N LEU A 749 3.43 -0.72 -24.16
CA LEU A 749 4.18 0.45 -23.70
C LEU A 749 5.44 0.69 -24.53
N ASP A 750 5.97 -0.35 -25.16
CA ASP A 750 7.17 -0.29 -25.98
C ASP A 750 6.80 -0.13 -27.46
N HIS A 751 7.44 0.85 -28.10
CA HIS A 751 7.15 1.18 -29.49
C HIS A 751 8.42 1.31 -30.31
N ILE A 752 8.27 1.06 -31.62
CA ILE A 752 9.24 1.47 -32.63
C ILE A 752 8.49 2.25 -33.71
N LEU A 753 8.84 3.52 -33.85
CA LEU A 753 8.35 4.41 -34.88
C LEU A 753 9.45 4.65 -35.91
N VAL A 754 9.09 4.63 -37.19
CA VAL A 754 10.05 4.89 -38.28
C VAL A 754 9.59 6.05 -39.15
N SER A 755 10.55 6.81 -39.67
CA SER A 755 10.29 7.83 -40.69
C SER A 755 9.48 7.27 -41.86
N LYS A 756 8.57 8.07 -42.43
CA LYS A 756 7.68 7.63 -43.54
C LYS A 756 8.40 6.88 -44.68
N PRO A 757 9.60 7.27 -45.15
CA PRO A 757 10.29 6.54 -46.21
C PRO A 757 10.66 5.08 -45.86
N LEU A 758 10.77 4.75 -44.57
CA LEU A 758 11.08 3.41 -44.08
C LEU A 758 9.84 2.53 -43.89
N THR A 759 8.62 3.08 -43.83
CA THR A 759 7.42 2.32 -43.44
C THR A 759 7.22 1.04 -44.26
N LEU A 760 7.23 1.12 -45.59
CA LEU A 760 7.03 -0.05 -46.47
C LEU A 760 8.27 -0.95 -46.60
N ARG A 761 9.39 -0.56 -45.99
CA ARG A 761 10.67 -1.29 -46.02
C ARG A 761 10.98 -1.98 -44.70
N THR A 762 10.08 -1.83 -43.72
CA THR A 762 10.28 -2.26 -42.34
C THR A 762 9.25 -3.32 -41.99
N ALA A 763 9.72 -4.47 -41.52
CA ALA A 763 8.90 -5.45 -40.82
C ALA A 763 9.12 -5.28 -39.32
N VAL A 764 8.12 -5.64 -38.51
CA VAL A 764 8.12 -5.53 -37.05
C VAL A 764 7.69 -6.86 -36.43
N ASP A 765 8.21 -7.14 -35.25
CA ASP A 765 7.94 -8.32 -34.43
C ASP A 765 7.97 -7.87 -32.96
N ILE A 766 6.97 -8.26 -32.16
CA ILE A 766 7.09 -8.23 -30.70
C ILE A 766 7.49 -9.64 -30.29
N VAL A 767 8.57 -9.79 -29.55
CA VAL A 767 9.06 -11.13 -29.21
C VAL A 767 8.58 -11.45 -27.79
N HIS A 768 7.49 -12.23 -27.68
CA HIS A 768 6.83 -12.47 -26.40
C HIS A 768 7.61 -13.44 -25.51
N ILE A 769 8.39 -12.90 -24.57
CA ILE A 769 9.30 -13.67 -23.71
C ILE A 769 9.19 -13.31 -22.23
N ASN A 770 8.49 -12.22 -21.90
CA ASN A 770 8.51 -11.59 -20.59
C ASN A 770 7.10 -11.32 -20.07
N ALA A 771 6.32 -10.43 -20.69
CA ALA A 771 5.10 -9.87 -20.11
C ALA A 771 4.06 -10.94 -19.70
N ALA A 772 3.98 -12.02 -20.48
CA ALA A 772 3.03 -13.11 -20.24
C ALA A 772 3.53 -14.19 -19.26
N PHE A 773 4.74 -14.05 -18.69
CA PHE A 773 5.47 -15.05 -17.93
C PHE A 773 5.87 -14.57 -16.52
N MET A 774 6.21 -15.51 -15.64
CA MET A 774 6.90 -15.24 -14.36
C MET A 774 8.40 -15.59 -14.48
N GLU A 775 9.20 -15.22 -13.49
CA GLU A 775 10.65 -15.51 -13.45
C GLU A 775 10.94 -17.02 -13.56
N GLU A 776 10.10 -17.86 -12.96
CA GLU A 776 10.18 -19.33 -12.99
C GLU A 776 9.99 -19.90 -14.39
N HIS A 777 9.30 -19.14 -15.26
CA HIS A 777 9.09 -19.48 -16.65
C HIS A 777 10.18 -18.95 -17.58
N GLY A 778 11.18 -18.22 -17.04
CA GLY A 778 12.29 -17.66 -17.80
C GLY A 778 12.20 -16.15 -18.08
N ARG A 779 11.21 -15.44 -17.50
CA ARG A 779 11.12 -13.98 -17.58
C ARG A 779 12.39 -13.32 -17.04
N ALA A 780 12.87 -12.30 -17.76
CA ALA A 780 14.09 -11.55 -17.45
C ALA A 780 13.85 -10.06 -17.18
N SER A 781 12.73 -9.56 -17.70
CA SER A 781 12.25 -8.18 -17.60
C SER A 781 10.72 -8.22 -17.49
N ASP A 782 10.08 -7.15 -17.05
CA ASP A 782 8.64 -6.97 -17.12
C ASP A 782 8.11 -6.57 -18.52
N HIS A 783 9.02 -6.25 -19.44
CA HIS A 783 8.69 -5.83 -20.80
C HIS A 783 9.11 -6.85 -21.87
N ASP A 784 8.26 -7.11 -22.87
CA ASP A 784 8.65 -7.78 -24.10
C ASP A 784 9.43 -6.83 -25.02
N PRO A 785 10.57 -7.28 -25.60
CA PRO A 785 11.28 -6.49 -26.60
C PRO A 785 10.52 -6.38 -27.92
N VAL A 786 10.63 -5.21 -28.54
CA VAL A 786 10.13 -4.95 -29.91
C VAL A 786 11.32 -4.94 -30.86
N LEU A 787 11.19 -5.63 -31.99
CA LEU A 787 12.25 -5.76 -32.99
C LEU A 787 11.72 -5.35 -34.37
N ILE A 788 12.51 -4.57 -35.11
CA ILE A 788 12.28 -4.33 -36.53
C ILE A 788 13.41 -4.88 -37.40
N GLN A 789 13.07 -5.21 -38.64
CA GLN A 789 14.02 -5.45 -39.72
C GLN A 789 13.72 -4.51 -40.89
N THR A 790 14.67 -3.66 -41.25
CA THR A 790 14.46 -2.59 -42.23
C THR A 790 15.55 -2.54 -43.31
N MET A 791 15.20 -2.05 -44.50
CA MET A 791 16.16 -1.74 -45.55
C MET A 791 16.30 -0.22 -45.68
N LEU A 792 17.46 0.32 -45.29
CA LEU A 792 17.73 1.76 -45.32
C LEU A 792 17.65 2.34 -46.74
N LYS A 793 17.16 3.57 -46.85
CA LYS A 793 17.02 4.29 -48.12
C LYS A 793 18.35 4.86 -48.60
#